data_AF-A0A949E096-F1
#
_entry.id   AF-A0A949E096-F1
#
_cell.length_a   1.000
_cell.length_b   1.000
_cell.length_c   1.000
_cell.angle_alpha   90.00
_cell.angle_beta   90.00
_cell.angle_gamma   90.00
#
_symmetry.space_group_name_H-M   'P 1'
#
loop_
_entity.id
_entity.type
_entity.pdbx_description
1 polymer ?
#
loop_
_entity_poly.entity_id
_entity_poly.type
_entity_poly.pdbx_seq_one_letter_code
_entity_poly.pdbx_strand_id
1 'polypeptide(L)'
;MPAVQNAVSELGSELRLLVGETASTLGRLWMPLLGLMLLGWSANEGSILLAAEIVPLWPWGVVLVLAIGMVAQLATILALLRLVSGHLGVPGMLATTSMGPDAEDQRDTGLLQLLTTSLLPFLAIYAAFGFVRDYAARVTILSGYRRGSPELLGALNPLQSPTTMTWMLVILVIGYLFKKLIDPWVARSKHPLLLGLVQVVVEASLAFVVLLGGFRIYEAIDLWQSERAFWGWIDQAAQWLGTLLPFDLPAAIAMAWAVLVRQVGPFLFDGVGRPLLWLAMAGLVFGPRALSLAELWQLGEPTGEITTRRERVLAKLRQDTERARGVRLIALKTQRFFFGGVDATILGAWQSLRLVLRAGWPFLGAFVIAFTVVDFSAKQLDLWVTRLLGGQPIRFWIGVYPFLDLLHLVVMMGITWVLLAVAYARALSIFAASTADVEPVLVTRRPALTASLRAVGTKASTVAVITGLVLVAASAVPTKLGDEVKSAQVLTSVGINDQRVLIDKPRVAKSVQLFGKSLTTAGVFVVVPAVVHTPGPVGGLVQAQLISGQNTYLPVDSALAPTASPGFVVLAEIVFEVDPADVNADARVRFTPYGENAVLHGYQEVAELWLGLSPDRVDDALATTEIAASQRMAK
;
A
#
# COMPACT_ATOMS: atom_id res chain seq x y z
N MET A 1 21.24 -22.98 28.77
CA MET A 1 20.17 -22.65 27.80
C MET A 1 20.46 -23.24 26.41
N PRO A 2 20.52 -24.59 26.26
CA PRO A 2 20.90 -25.22 24.98
C PRO A 2 19.81 -25.11 23.90
N ALA A 3 18.52 -25.13 24.27
CA ALA A 3 17.42 -25.05 23.31
C ALA A 3 17.36 -23.70 22.57
N VAL A 4 17.64 -22.59 23.27
CA VAL A 4 17.68 -21.24 22.70
C VAL A 4 18.87 -21.11 21.74
N GLN A 5 20.06 -21.58 22.13
CA GLN A 5 21.24 -21.57 21.26
C GLN A 5 21.02 -22.39 19.99
N ASN A 6 20.40 -23.56 20.11
CA ASN A 6 20.05 -24.39 18.95
C ASN A 6 19.06 -23.66 18.02
N ALA A 7 18.01 -23.03 18.57
CA ALA A 7 17.03 -22.28 17.77
C ALA A 7 17.68 -21.10 17.01
N VAL A 8 18.57 -20.36 17.66
CA VAL A 8 19.33 -19.25 17.05
C VAL A 8 20.24 -19.77 15.95
N SER A 9 20.93 -20.89 16.18
CA SER A 9 21.82 -21.50 15.17
C SER A 9 21.06 -22.02 13.95
N GLU A 10 19.88 -22.63 14.15
CA GLU A 10 18.99 -23.11 13.08
C GLU A 10 18.50 -21.92 12.25
N LEU A 11 17.98 -20.87 12.91
CA LEU A 11 17.53 -19.64 12.25
C LEU A 11 18.66 -18.95 11.47
N GLY A 12 19.85 -18.84 12.06
CA GLY A 12 21.01 -18.26 11.39
C GLY A 12 21.47 -19.07 10.19
N SER A 13 21.37 -20.40 10.23
CA SER A 13 21.72 -21.27 9.11
C SER A 13 20.73 -21.16 7.95
N GLU A 14 19.42 -21.11 8.23
CA GLU A 14 18.38 -20.89 7.22
C GLU A 14 18.51 -19.50 6.60
N LEU A 15 18.78 -18.47 7.40
CA LEU A 15 18.97 -17.11 6.91
C LEU A 15 20.15 -17.03 5.94
N ARG A 16 21.30 -17.62 6.30
CA ARG A 16 22.49 -17.65 5.43
C ARG A 16 22.23 -18.41 4.13
N LEU A 17 21.50 -19.53 4.19
CA LEU A 17 21.13 -20.27 2.98
C LEU A 17 20.27 -19.41 2.07
N LEU A 18 19.19 -18.81 2.59
CA LEU A 18 18.27 -18.00 1.79
C LEU A 18 18.99 -16.82 1.13
N VAL A 19 19.81 -16.09 1.90
CA VAL A 19 20.59 -14.95 1.39
C VAL A 19 21.64 -15.40 0.38
N GLY A 20 22.39 -16.47 0.68
CA GLY A 20 23.44 -17.00 -0.20
C GLY A 20 22.90 -17.48 -1.55
N GLU A 21 21.82 -18.26 -1.53
CA GLU A 21 21.17 -18.75 -2.74
C GLU A 21 20.50 -17.63 -3.54
N THR A 22 19.94 -16.64 -2.86
CA THR A 22 19.38 -15.45 -3.53
C THR A 22 20.48 -14.66 -4.24
N ALA A 23 21.62 -14.41 -3.57
CA ALA A 23 22.75 -13.70 -4.17
C ALA A 23 23.38 -14.49 -5.35
N SER A 24 23.55 -15.80 -5.20
CA SER A 24 24.08 -16.69 -6.25
C SER A 24 23.16 -16.70 -7.47
N THR A 25 21.86 -16.90 -7.25
CA THR A 25 20.85 -16.93 -8.32
C THR A 25 20.74 -15.59 -9.03
N LEU A 26 20.75 -14.49 -8.27
CA LEU A 26 20.72 -13.14 -8.82
C LEU A 26 21.96 -12.87 -9.69
N GLY A 27 23.16 -13.23 -9.22
CA GLY A 27 24.40 -13.06 -9.98
C GLY A 27 24.43 -13.85 -11.28
N ARG A 28 23.86 -15.06 -11.30
CA ARG A 28 23.80 -15.92 -12.50
C ARG A 28 22.74 -15.48 -13.49
N LEU A 29 21.58 -15.04 -13.00
CA LEU A 29 20.44 -14.67 -13.85
C LEU A 29 20.30 -13.15 -14.04
N TRP A 30 21.29 -12.34 -13.64
CA TRP A 30 21.17 -10.88 -13.63
C TRP A 30 20.70 -10.30 -14.98
N MET A 31 21.33 -10.70 -16.08
CA MET A 31 21.01 -10.17 -17.41
C MET A 31 19.57 -10.48 -17.87
N PRO A 32 19.10 -11.74 -17.86
CA PRO A 32 17.71 -12.02 -18.24
C PRO A 32 16.70 -11.43 -17.25
N LEU A 33 17.04 -11.37 -15.95
CA LEU A 33 16.22 -10.70 -14.94
C LEU A 33 16.07 -9.20 -15.26
N LEU A 34 17.18 -8.52 -15.54
CA LEU A 34 17.20 -7.11 -15.92
C LEU A 34 16.34 -6.84 -17.17
N GLY A 35 16.46 -7.70 -18.19
CA GLY A 35 15.65 -7.58 -19.41
C GLY A 35 14.14 -7.67 -19.14
N LEU A 36 13.73 -8.63 -18.32
CA LEU A 36 12.32 -8.78 -17.91
C LEU A 36 11.83 -7.63 -17.04
N MET A 37 12.67 -7.13 -16.12
CA MET A 37 12.34 -5.97 -15.28
C MET A 37 12.20 -4.69 -16.08
N LEU A 38 13.11 -4.44 -17.03
CA LEU A 38 13.03 -3.29 -17.95
C LEU A 38 11.78 -3.37 -18.81
N LEU A 39 11.42 -4.56 -19.29
CA LEU A 39 10.19 -4.78 -20.04
C LEU A 39 8.96 -4.45 -19.18
N GLY A 40 8.90 -4.98 -17.95
CA GLY A 40 7.81 -4.73 -17.01
C GLY A 40 7.68 -3.26 -16.64
N TRP A 41 8.81 -2.61 -16.35
CA TRP A 41 8.90 -1.18 -16.08
C TRP A 41 8.42 -0.35 -17.27
N SER A 42 8.87 -0.66 -18.49
CA SER A 42 8.51 0.10 -19.69
C SER A 42 7.02 -0.01 -20.01
N ALA A 43 6.43 -1.19 -19.84
CA ALA A 43 4.99 -1.39 -20.00
C ALA A 43 4.21 -0.61 -18.95
N ASN A 44 4.73 -0.58 -17.72
CA ASN A 44 4.15 0.13 -16.62
C ASN A 44 4.15 1.65 -16.81
N GLU A 45 5.34 2.25 -16.96
CA GLU A 45 5.50 3.69 -17.17
C GLU A 45 4.86 4.14 -18.49
N GLY A 46 4.95 3.33 -19.54
CA GLY A 46 4.24 3.57 -20.79
C GLY A 46 2.72 3.68 -20.59
N SER A 47 2.14 2.83 -19.73
CA SER A 47 0.72 2.90 -19.39
C SER A 47 0.37 4.15 -18.58
N ILE A 48 1.21 4.58 -17.64
CA ILE A 48 0.99 5.80 -16.85
C ILE A 48 1.04 7.04 -17.76
N LEU A 49 2.05 7.12 -18.63
CA LEU A 49 2.20 8.19 -19.61
C LEU A 49 0.98 8.24 -20.55
N LEU A 50 0.58 7.09 -21.09
CA LEU A 50 -0.57 7.00 -21.99
C LEU A 50 -1.88 7.35 -21.26
N ALA A 51 -2.04 6.89 -20.02
CA ALA A 51 -3.19 7.21 -19.18
C ALA A 51 -3.32 8.71 -18.97
N ALA A 52 -2.23 9.41 -18.62
CA ALA A 52 -2.22 10.85 -18.40
C ALA A 52 -2.67 11.66 -19.64
N GLU A 53 -2.39 11.15 -20.85
CA GLU A 53 -2.88 11.76 -22.10
C GLU A 53 -4.37 11.47 -22.37
N ILE A 54 -4.89 10.34 -21.88
CA ILE A 54 -6.29 9.91 -22.08
C ILE A 54 -7.24 10.54 -21.07
N VAL A 55 -6.77 10.86 -19.84
CA VAL A 55 -7.56 11.51 -18.77
C VAL A 55 -8.50 12.62 -19.29
N PRO A 56 -8.03 13.65 -20.02
CA PRO A 56 -8.88 14.76 -20.46
C PRO A 56 -9.90 14.38 -21.54
N LEU A 57 -9.66 13.29 -22.28
CA LEU A 57 -10.53 12.84 -23.38
C LEU A 57 -11.63 11.90 -22.86
N TRP A 58 -11.23 10.93 -22.04
CA TRP A 58 -12.11 9.90 -21.51
C TRP A 58 -11.57 9.36 -20.18
N PRO A 59 -12.01 9.90 -19.03
CA PRO A 59 -11.50 9.49 -17.71
C PRO A 59 -11.61 7.98 -17.45
N TRP A 60 -12.68 7.33 -17.92
CA TRP A 60 -12.86 5.88 -17.79
C TRP A 60 -11.91 5.07 -18.66
N GLY A 61 -11.41 5.63 -19.77
CA GLY A 61 -10.40 5.00 -20.62
C GLY A 61 -9.07 4.77 -19.90
N VAL A 62 -8.79 5.57 -18.86
CA VAL A 62 -7.62 5.41 -17.98
C VAL A 62 -7.61 4.03 -17.34
N VAL A 63 -8.77 3.52 -16.91
CA VAL A 63 -8.87 2.21 -16.26
C VAL A 63 -8.41 1.09 -17.20
N LEU A 64 -8.79 1.15 -18.47
CA LEU A 64 -8.36 0.16 -19.48
C LEU A 64 -6.85 0.23 -19.72
N VAL A 65 -6.30 1.44 -19.84
CA VAL A 65 -4.87 1.64 -20.11
C VAL A 65 -4.03 1.14 -18.94
N LEU A 66 -4.43 1.47 -17.71
CA LEU A 66 -3.77 0.99 -16.50
C LEU A 66 -3.89 -0.52 -16.35
N ALA A 67 -5.04 -1.11 -16.69
CA ALA A 67 -5.21 -2.55 -16.70
C ALA A 67 -4.24 -3.23 -17.68
N ILE A 68 -4.03 -2.68 -18.88
CA ILE A 68 -3.04 -3.19 -19.84
C ILE A 68 -1.63 -3.14 -19.25
N GLY A 69 -1.23 -2.00 -18.68
CA GLY A 69 0.08 -1.83 -18.03
C GLY A 69 0.31 -2.83 -16.91
N MET A 70 -0.67 -2.98 -16.02
CA MET A 70 -0.59 -3.92 -14.91
C MET A 70 -0.54 -5.38 -15.37
N VAL A 71 -1.35 -5.76 -16.37
CA VAL A 71 -1.34 -7.13 -16.92
C VAL A 71 0.02 -7.44 -17.55
N ALA A 72 0.59 -6.49 -18.30
CA ALA A 72 1.93 -6.64 -18.87
C ALA A 72 3.00 -6.76 -17.78
N GLN A 73 2.96 -5.90 -16.76
CA GLN A 73 3.89 -5.97 -15.62
C GLN A 73 3.75 -7.30 -14.87
N LEU A 74 2.52 -7.76 -14.60
CA LEU A 74 2.28 -9.07 -14.00
C LEU A 74 2.86 -10.18 -14.87
N ALA A 75 2.61 -10.17 -16.18
CA ALA A 75 3.17 -11.16 -17.09
C ALA A 75 4.70 -11.21 -17.02
N THR A 76 5.37 -10.06 -16.89
CA THR A 76 6.83 -10.02 -16.69
C THR A 76 7.28 -10.55 -15.34
N ILE A 77 6.54 -10.26 -14.25
CA ILE A 77 6.81 -10.83 -12.92
C ILE A 77 6.64 -12.35 -12.94
N LEU A 78 5.59 -12.87 -13.58
CA LEU A 78 5.38 -14.32 -13.73
C LEU A 78 6.49 -14.97 -14.55
N ALA A 79 6.90 -14.34 -15.66
CA ALA A 79 8.01 -14.82 -16.48
C ALA A 79 9.32 -14.83 -15.68
N LEU A 80 9.57 -13.81 -14.87
CA LEU A 80 10.72 -13.70 -13.99
C LEU A 80 10.73 -14.81 -12.95
N LEU A 81 9.62 -15.00 -12.23
CA LEU A 81 9.50 -16.06 -11.25
C LEU A 81 9.72 -17.43 -11.90
N ARG A 82 9.11 -17.69 -13.06
CA ARG A 82 9.27 -18.94 -13.82
C ARG A 82 10.71 -19.19 -14.28
N LEU A 83 11.41 -18.14 -14.70
CA LEU A 83 12.83 -18.22 -15.07
C LEU A 83 13.67 -18.64 -13.86
N VAL A 84 13.46 -18.00 -12.71
CA VAL A 84 14.17 -18.31 -11.46
C VAL A 84 13.85 -19.72 -10.97
N SER A 85 12.57 -20.12 -11.01
CA SER A 85 12.16 -21.46 -10.57
C SER A 85 12.70 -22.57 -11.47
N GLY A 86 12.79 -22.32 -12.78
CA GLY A 86 13.46 -23.21 -13.73
C GLY A 86 14.93 -23.41 -13.39
N HIS A 87 15.66 -22.32 -13.06
CA HIS A 87 17.05 -22.40 -12.62
C HIS A 87 17.22 -23.17 -11.31
N LEU A 88 16.30 -23.00 -10.36
CA LEU A 88 16.30 -23.67 -9.06
C LEU A 88 15.80 -25.13 -9.11
N GLY A 89 15.42 -25.65 -10.29
CA GLY A 89 14.95 -27.04 -10.43
C GLY A 89 13.62 -27.33 -9.75
N VAL A 90 12.83 -26.31 -9.39
CA VAL A 90 11.50 -26.46 -8.76
C VAL A 90 10.55 -27.35 -9.58
N PRO A 91 10.48 -27.21 -10.94
CA PRO A 91 9.64 -28.08 -11.74
C PRO A 91 10.00 -29.57 -11.62
N GLY A 92 11.29 -29.89 -11.52
CA GLY A 92 11.77 -31.26 -11.34
C GLY A 92 11.35 -31.86 -9.99
N MET A 93 11.47 -31.08 -8.91
CA MET A 93 11.04 -31.51 -7.57
C MET A 93 9.52 -31.73 -7.48
N LEU A 94 8.73 -30.88 -8.15
CA LEU A 94 7.28 -31.08 -8.23
C LEU A 94 6.95 -32.34 -9.02
N ALA A 95 7.67 -32.60 -10.12
CA ALA A 95 7.45 -33.79 -10.94
C ALA A 95 7.66 -35.11 -10.20
N THR A 96 8.66 -35.17 -9.32
CA THR A 96 8.94 -36.36 -8.51
C THR A 96 7.99 -36.50 -7.32
N THR A 97 7.36 -35.41 -6.87
CA THR A 97 6.47 -35.42 -5.67
C THR A 97 5.01 -35.70 -6.04
N SER A 98 4.57 -35.35 -7.26
CA SER A 98 3.21 -35.58 -7.75
C SER A 98 3.07 -36.99 -8.37
N MET A 99 2.64 -37.99 -7.58
CA MET A 99 2.42 -39.39 -8.03
C MET A 99 1.10 -39.57 -8.81
N GLY A 100 0.91 -38.87 -9.94
CA GLY A 100 -0.30 -38.99 -10.77
C GLY A 100 -0.02 -38.93 -12.27
N PRO A 101 -0.40 -39.96 -13.06
CA PRO A 101 -0.20 -39.97 -14.53
C PRO A 101 -0.97 -38.86 -15.27
N ASP A 102 -2.02 -38.29 -14.68
CA ASP A 102 -2.80 -37.17 -15.26
C ASP A 102 -2.22 -35.77 -14.97
N ALA A 103 -1.21 -35.69 -14.10
CA ALA A 103 -0.65 -34.39 -13.72
C ALA A 103 0.35 -33.87 -14.76
N GLU A 104 1.01 -34.73 -15.54
CA GLU A 104 2.02 -34.33 -16.54
C GLU A 104 1.42 -33.46 -17.65
N ASP A 105 0.17 -33.73 -18.06
CA ASP A 105 -0.48 -33.09 -19.22
C ASP A 105 -1.04 -31.67 -18.92
N GLN A 106 -1.17 -31.27 -17.64
CA GLN A 106 -1.66 -29.94 -17.23
C GLN A 106 -0.55 -28.96 -16.79
N ARG A 107 0.70 -29.42 -16.71
CA ARG A 107 1.86 -28.62 -16.23
C ARG A 107 2.49 -27.75 -17.32
N ASP A 108 2.30 -28.11 -18.58
CA ASP A 108 2.63 -27.27 -19.76
C ASP A 108 1.55 -26.23 -20.07
N THR A 109 0.79 -25.82 -19.06
CA THR A 109 -0.18 -24.74 -19.22
C THR A 109 0.55 -23.46 -19.61
N GLY A 110 0.16 -22.92 -20.78
CA GLY A 110 0.76 -21.73 -21.35
C GLY A 110 0.69 -20.55 -20.37
N LEU A 111 1.66 -19.63 -20.46
CA LEU A 111 1.73 -18.41 -19.63
C LEU A 111 0.39 -17.68 -19.51
N LEU A 112 -0.43 -17.74 -20.57
CA LEU A 112 -1.76 -17.16 -20.60
C LEU A 112 -2.71 -17.76 -19.55
N GLN A 113 -2.73 -19.08 -19.38
CA GLN A 113 -3.62 -19.72 -18.40
C GLN A 113 -3.16 -19.45 -16.96
N LEU A 114 -1.85 -19.42 -16.74
CA LEU A 114 -1.29 -18.95 -15.47
C LEU A 114 -1.70 -17.51 -15.21
N LEU A 115 -1.56 -16.62 -16.19
CA LEU A 115 -1.95 -15.23 -16.09
C LEU A 115 -3.44 -15.08 -15.74
N THR A 116 -4.35 -15.75 -16.46
CA THR A 116 -5.80 -15.70 -16.16
C THR A 116 -6.12 -16.22 -14.75
N THR A 117 -5.46 -17.30 -14.31
CA THR A 117 -5.72 -17.87 -12.99
C THR A 117 -5.10 -17.08 -11.84
N SER A 118 -3.94 -16.45 -12.05
CA SER A 118 -3.25 -15.67 -11.01
C SER A 118 -3.64 -14.20 -10.96
N LEU A 119 -4.24 -13.66 -12.03
CA LEU A 119 -4.55 -12.22 -12.15
C LEU A 119 -5.41 -11.72 -11.00
N LEU A 120 -6.51 -12.41 -10.69
CA LEU A 120 -7.48 -11.93 -9.70
C LEU A 120 -6.90 -11.91 -8.27
N PRO A 121 -6.26 -12.98 -7.75
CA PRO A 121 -5.58 -12.90 -6.45
C PRO A 121 -4.45 -11.89 -6.44
N PHE A 122 -3.67 -11.80 -7.52
CA PHE A 122 -2.57 -10.85 -7.60
C PHE A 122 -3.07 -9.42 -7.48
N LEU A 123 -4.10 -9.10 -8.25
CA LEU A 123 -4.75 -7.80 -8.22
C LEU A 123 -5.35 -7.50 -6.83
N ALA A 124 -5.98 -8.48 -6.19
CA ALA A 124 -6.52 -8.33 -4.84
C ALA A 124 -5.41 -8.02 -3.82
N ILE A 125 -4.29 -8.76 -3.87
CA ILE A 125 -3.13 -8.53 -3.01
C ILE A 125 -2.50 -7.16 -3.31
N TYR A 126 -2.36 -6.79 -4.59
CA TYR A 126 -1.83 -5.48 -4.99
C TYR A 126 -2.70 -4.33 -4.51
N ALA A 127 -4.02 -4.49 -4.62
CA ALA A 127 -4.98 -3.51 -4.11
C ALA A 127 -4.91 -3.40 -2.57
N ALA A 128 -4.82 -4.53 -1.87
CA ALA A 128 -4.69 -4.56 -0.41
C ALA A 128 -3.41 -3.85 0.08
N PHE A 129 -2.33 -3.89 -0.69
CA PHE A 129 -1.09 -3.16 -0.39
C PHE A 129 -1.07 -1.71 -0.90
N GLY A 130 -2.16 -1.22 -1.49
CA GLY A 130 -2.26 0.17 -1.93
C GLY A 130 -1.60 0.49 -3.27
N PHE A 131 -1.03 -0.48 -3.99
CA PHE A 131 -0.38 -0.22 -5.29
C PHE A 131 -1.32 0.48 -6.27
N VAL A 132 -2.59 0.06 -6.35
CA VAL A 132 -3.60 0.70 -7.22
C VAL A 132 -3.81 2.18 -6.87
N ARG A 133 -3.75 2.52 -5.57
CA ARG A 133 -3.85 3.90 -5.10
C ARG A 133 -2.63 4.72 -5.55
N ASP A 134 -1.45 4.13 -5.44
CA ASP A 134 -0.20 4.78 -5.86
C ASP A 134 -0.17 5.03 -7.37
N TYR A 135 -0.69 4.09 -8.18
CA TYR A 135 -0.91 4.29 -9.63
C TYR A 135 -1.83 5.47 -9.91
N ALA A 136 -3.01 5.49 -9.28
CA ALA A 136 -3.97 6.56 -9.47
C ALA A 136 -3.39 7.92 -9.06
N ALA A 137 -2.62 7.96 -7.96
CA ALA A 137 -1.92 9.16 -7.52
C ALA A 137 -0.89 9.64 -8.54
N ARG A 138 -0.03 8.74 -9.07
CA ARG A 138 0.96 9.08 -10.10
C ARG A 138 0.31 9.63 -11.37
N VAL A 139 -0.74 8.98 -11.87
CA VAL A 139 -1.47 9.47 -13.05
C VAL A 139 -2.09 10.83 -12.77
N THR A 140 -2.70 11.03 -11.60
CA THR A 140 -3.33 12.30 -11.22
C THR A 140 -2.32 13.44 -11.14
N ILE A 141 -1.15 13.20 -10.53
CA ILE A 141 -0.06 14.17 -10.45
C ILE A 141 0.44 14.51 -11.86
N LEU A 142 0.68 13.49 -12.69
CA LEU A 142 1.19 13.67 -14.04
C LEU A 142 0.19 14.38 -14.97
N SER A 143 -1.10 14.04 -14.90
CA SER A 143 -2.15 14.69 -15.68
C SER A 143 -2.38 16.13 -15.21
N GLY A 144 -2.39 16.36 -13.90
CA GLY A 144 -2.46 17.69 -13.31
C GLY A 144 -1.33 18.59 -13.79
N TYR A 145 -0.10 18.07 -13.81
CA TYR A 145 1.08 18.81 -14.26
C TYR A 145 1.09 19.07 -15.78
N ARG A 146 0.84 18.05 -16.61
CA ARG A 146 0.95 18.18 -18.08
C ARG A 146 -0.24 18.90 -18.72
N ARG A 147 -1.44 18.73 -18.17
CA ARG A 147 -2.70 19.16 -18.79
C ARG A 147 -3.50 20.16 -17.95
N GLY A 148 -3.05 20.47 -16.73
CA GLY A 148 -3.75 21.42 -15.84
C GLY A 148 -5.07 20.90 -15.27
N SER A 149 -5.35 19.60 -15.36
CA SER A 149 -6.57 18.98 -14.83
C SER A 149 -6.23 17.91 -13.79
N PRO A 150 -6.31 18.25 -12.49
CA PRO A 150 -6.05 17.29 -11.41
C PRO A 150 -7.26 16.41 -11.04
N GLU A 151 -8.40 16.52 -11.76
CA GLU A 151 -9.69 15.99 -11.28
C GLU A 151 -9.97 14.51 -11.66
N LEU A 152 -8.93 13.70 -11.90
CA LEU A 152 -9.12 12.28 -12.23
C LEU A 152 -9.85 11.52 -11.12
N LEU A 153 -9.46 11.73 -9.86
CA LEU A 153 -10.07 11.05 -8.71
C LEU A 153 -11.54 11.44 -8.51
N GLY A 154 -11.91 12.67 -8.86
CA GLY A 154 -13.29 13.11 -8.82
C GLY A 154 -14.12 12.52 -9.96
N ALA A 155 -13.58 12.59 -11.18
CA ALA A 155 -14.22 12.04 -12.38
C ALA A 155 -14.49 10.53 -12.31
N LEU A 156 -13.69 9.78 -11.54
CA LEU A 156 -13.87 8.34 -11.31
C LEU A 156 -14.63 7.99 -10.02
N ASN A 157 -15.04 8.97 -9.21
CA ASN A 157 -15.74 8.70 -7.95
C ASN A 157 -17.24 8.46 -8.19
N PRO A 158 -17.75 7.22 -7.99
CA PRO A 158 -19.16 6.93 -8.24
C PRO A 158 -20.11 7.67 -7.28
N LEU A 159 -19.61 8.19 -6.16
CA LEU A 159 -20.43 8.89 -5.16
C LEU A 159 -20.56 10.39 -5.42
N GLN A 160 -19.70 10.97 -6.27
CA GLN A 160 -19.75 12.41 -6.55
C GLN A 160 -20.87 12.81 -7.51
N SER A 161 -21.22 11.94 -8.46
CA SER A 161 -22.26 12.22 -9.45
C SER A 161 -23.03 10.96 -9.85
N PRO A 162 -24.38 11.03 -9.98
CA PRO A 162 -25.19 9.94 -10.52
C PRO A 162 -24.74 9.48 -11.92
N THR A 163 -24.18 10.40 -12.71
CA THR A 163 -23.66 10.10 -14.06
C THR A 163 -22.43 9.19 -13.98
N THR A 164 -21.49 9.47 -13.07
CA THR A 164 -20.30 8.65 -12.83
C THR A 164 -20.68 7.26 -12.35
N MET A 165 -21.64 7.15 -11.43
CA MET A 165 -22.16 5.84 -11.00
C MET A 165 -22.80 5.06 -12.15
N THR A 166 -23.53 5.75 -13.02
CA THR A 166 -24.14 5.13 -14.21
C THR A 166 -23.08 4.59 -15.15
N TRP A 167 -22.02 5.36 -15.44
CA TRP A 167 -20.90 4.91 -16.27
C TRP A 167 -20.18 3.70 -15.68
N MET A 168 -19.93 3.70 -14.36
CA MET A 168 -19.36 2.56 -13.67
C MET A 168 -20.19 1.29 -13.88
N LEU A 169 -21.51 1.38 -13.67
CA LEU A 169 -22.43 0.25 -13.85
C LEU A 169 -22.48 -0.22 -15.31
N VAL A 170 -22.51 0.72 -16.26
CA VAL A 170 -22.49 0.41 -17.70
C VAL A 170 -21.20 -0.34 -18.07
N ILE A 171 -20.03 0.11 -17.62
CA ILE A 171 -18.75 -0.55 -17.89
C ILE A 171 -18.72 -1.96 -17.27
N LEU A 172 -19.21 -2.12 -16.04
CA LEU A 172 -19.31 -3.42 -15.39
C LEU A 172 -20.22 -4.39 -16.17
N VAL A 173 -21.39 -3.92 -16.60
CA VAL A 173 -22.34 -4.73 -17.38
C VAL A 173 -21.75 -5.09 -18.75
N ILE A 174 -21.18 -4.12 -19.47
CA ILE A 174 -20.58 -4.36 -20.79
C ILE A 174 -19.40 -5.31 -20.69
N GLY A 175 -18.46 -5.08 -19.76
CA GLY A 175 -17.31 -5.96 -19.61
C GLY A 175 -17.72 -7.37 -19.15
N TYR A 176 -18.74 -7.49 -18.31
CA TYR A 176 -19.29 -8.79 -17.93
C TYR A 176 -19.89 -9.54 -19.14
N LEU A 177 -20.70 -8.85 -19.96
CA LEU A 177 -21.23 -9.43 -21.19
C LEU A 177 -20.11 -9.84 -22.13
N PHE A 178 -19.08 -9.00 -22.27
CA PHE A 178 -17.91 -9.30 -23.10
C PHE A 178 -17.17 -10.55 -22.62
N LYS A 179 -16.94 -10.69 -21.30
CA LYS A 179 -16.34 -11.90 -20.71
C LYS A 179 -17.15 -13.15 -21.05
N LYS A 180 -18.48 -13.07 -20.93
CA LYS A 180 -19.36 -14.21 -21.25
C LYS A 180 -19.36 -14.57 -22.75
N LEU A 181 -19.10 -13.61 -23.62
CA LEU A 181 -19.04 -13.81 -25.07
C LEU A 181 -17.65 -14.29 -25.53
N ILE A 182 -16.57 -13.88 -24.87
CA ILE A 182 -15.21 -14.24 -25.28
C ILE A 182 -14.85 -15.69 -24.94
N ASP A 183 -15.35 -16.25 -23.84
CA ASP A 183 -15.11 -17.65 -23.44
C ASP A 183 -15.39 -18.68 -24.55
N PRO A 184 -16.59 -18.70 -25.18
CA PRO A 184 -16.87 -19.63 -26.28
C PRO A 184 -16.09 -19.29 -27.57
N TRP A 185 -15.61 -18.05 -27.73
CA TRP A 185 -14.81 -17.64 -28.87
C TRP A 185 -13.35 -18.07 -28.74
N VAL A 186 -12.76 -17.95 -27.54
CA VAL A 186 -11.40 -18.45 -27.24
C VAL A 186 -11.34 -19.95 -27.49
N ALA A 187 -12.36 -20.70 -27.06
CA ALA A 187 -12.44 -22.15 -27.26
C ALA A 187 -12.53 -22.58 -28.73
N ARG A 188 -12.97 -21.69 -29.63
CA ARG A 188 -13.16 -21.99 -31.07
C ARG A 188 -12.11 -21.36 -31.98
N SER A 189 -11.26 -20.49 -31.46
CA SER A 189 -10.35 -19.69 -32.28
C SER A 189 -9.05 -20.41 -32.61
N LYS A 190 -8.51 -20.12 -33.79
CA LYS A 190 -7.16 -20.57 -34.23
C LYS A 190 -6.03 -19.82 -33.52
N HIS A 191 -6.32 -18.67 -32.90
CA HIS A 191 -5.36 -17.84 -32.17
C HIS A 191 -5.78 -17.64 -30.71
N PRO A 192 -5.73 -18.70 -29.88
CA PRO A 192 -6.18 -18.64 -28.49
C PRO A 192 -5.37 -17.64 -27.64
N LEU A 193 -4.11 -17.39 -28.00
CA LEU A 193 -3.23 -16.47 -27.27
C LEU A 193 -3.70 -15.01 -27.28
N LEU A 194 -4.04 -14.48 -28.46
CA LEU A 194 -4.45 -13.08 -28.59
C LEU A 194 -5.80 -12.84 -27.92
N LEU A 195 -6.77 -13.72 -28.14
CA LEU A 195 -8.09 -13.61 -27.51
C LEU A 195 -8.02 -13.80 -26.00
N GLY A 196 -7.17 -14.70 -25.52
CA GLY A 196 -6.96 -14.85 -24.09
C GLY A 196 -6.30 -13.61 -23.47
N LEU A 197 -5.34 -12.97 -24.15
CA LEU A 197 -4.75 -11.72 -23.66
C LEU A 197 -5.81 -10.63 -23.53
N VAL A 198 -6.68 -10.49 -24.56
CA VAL A 198 -7.81 -9.57 -24.52
C VAL A 198 -8.74 -9.89 -23.34
N GLN A 199 -9.06 -11.17 -23.13
CA GLN A 199 -9.87 -11.60 -21.98
C GLN A 199 -9.23 -11.18 -20.64
N VAL A 200 -7.93 -11.43 -20.46
CA VAL A 200 -7.21 -11.04 -19.24
C VAL A 200 -7.25 -9.52 -19.04
N VAL A 201 -7.07 -8.73 -20.10
CA VAL A 201 -7.16 -7.26 -20.02
C VAL A 201 -8.56 -6.80 -19.63
N VAL A 202 -9.61 -7.42 -20.18
CA VAL A 202 -11.00 -7.10 -19.79
C VAL A 202 -11.25 -7.49 -18.34
N GLU A 203 -10.77 -8.66 -17.89
CA GLU A 203 -10.90 -9.08 -16.49
C GLU A 203 -10.16 -8.14 -15.53
N ALA A 204 -8.94 -7.74 -15.87
CA ALA A 204 -8.19 -6.76 -15.10
C ALA A 204 -8.94 -5.43 -15.04
N SER A 205 -9.44 -4.93 -16.18
CA SER A 205 -10.20 -3.67 -16.26
C SER A 205 -11.44 -3.70 -15.37
N LEU A 206 -12.23 -4.77 -15.45
CA LEU A 206 -13.41 -4.95 -14.60
C LEU A 206 -13.02 -4.97 -13.12
N ALA A 207 -11.96 -5.70 -12.78
CA ALA A 207 -11.55 -5.81 -11.40
C ALA A 207 -10.96 -4.48 -10.87
N PHE A 208 -10.30 -3.66 -11.70
CA PHE A 208 -9.95 -2.28 -11.37
C PHE A 208 -11.19 -1.40 -11.13
N VAL A 209 -12.22 -1.49 -11.98
CA VAL A 209 -13.48 -0.75 -11.77
C VAL A 209 -14.13 -1.17 -10.44
N VAL A 210 -14.19 -2.47 -10.17
CA VAL A 210 -14.73 -3.00 -8.91
C VAL A 210 -13.90 -2.54 -7.71
N LEU A 211 -12.58 -2.51 -7.80
CA LEU A 211 -11.72 -2.05 -6.71
C LEU A 211 -11.89 -0.55 -6.47
N LEU A 212 -11.78 0.28 -7.52
CA LEU A 212 -11.93 1.73 -7.40
C LEU A 212 -13.31 2.13 -6.90
N GLY A 213 -14.37 1.54 -7.46
CA GLY A 213 -15.74 1.79 -7.02
C GLY A 213 -16.04 1.17 -5.64
N GLY A 214 -15.54 -0.04 -5.41
CA GLY A 214 -15.74 -0.80 -4.18
C GLY A 214 -15.11 -0.17 -2.96
N PHE A 215 -13.89 0.39 -3.07
CA PHE A 215 -13.27 1.14 -1.98
C PHE A 215 -14.09 2.38 -1.61
N ARG A 216 -14.61 3.12 -2.60
CA ARG A 216 -15.47 4.29 -2.33
C ARG A 216 -16.80 3.91 -1.70
N ILE A 217 -17.43 2.85 -2.20
CA ILE A 217 -18.67 2.32 -1.60
C ILE A 217 -18.40 1.84 -0.18
N TYR A 218 -17.28 1.16 0.06
CA TYR A 218 -16.88 0.72 1.40
C TYR A 218 -16.64 1.91 2.33
N GLU A 219 -15.89 2.93 1.91
CA GLU A 219 -15.70 4.17 2.67
C GLU A 219 -17.04 4.83 3.01
N ALA A 220 -17.97 4.91 2.05
CA ALA A 220 -19.30 5.45 2.31
C ALA A 220 -20.13 4.60 3.26
N ILE A 221 -20.03 3.27 3.17
CA ILE A 221 -20.70 2.35 4.10
C ILE A 221 -20.08 2.48 5.49
N ASP A 222 -18.76 2.61 5.60
CA ASP A 222 -18.04 2.77 6.86
C ASP A 222 -18.42 4.09 7.53
N LEU A 223 -18.41 5.20 6.79
CA LEU A 223 -18.90 6.50 7.26
C LEU A 223 -20.37 6.41 7.69
N TRP A 224 -21.23 5.84 6.86
CA TRP A 224 -22.64 5.65 7.19
C TRP A 224 -22.86 4.76 8.42
N GLN A 225 -22.05 3.71 8.59
CA GLN A 225 -22.14 2.82 9.73
C GLN A 225 -21.64 3.51 10.99
N SER A 226 -20.56 4.30 10.89
CA SER A 226 -19.98 5.06 11.99
C SER A 226 -20.96 6.08 12.57
N GLU A 227 -21.85 6.63 11.76
CA GLU A 227 -22.87 7.61 12.17
C GLU A 227 -24.13 6.98 12.80
N ARG A 228 -24.27 5.65 12.80
CA ARG A 228 -25.49 5.01 13.32
C ARG A 228 -25.51 4.87 14.83
N ALA A 229 -26.74 4.99 15.37
CA ALA A 229 -27.09 4.72 16.76
C ALA A 229 -26.61 3.35 17.29
N PHE A 230 -26.30 2.40 16.41
CA PHE A 230 -25.71 1.11 16.77
C PHE A 230 -24.38 1.25 17.51
N TRP A 231 -23.48 2.14 17.08
CA TRP A 231 -22.25 2.41 17.83
C TRP A 231 -22.57 3.09 19.16
N GLY A 232 -23.54 4.00 19.16
CA GLY A 232 -24.07 4.57 20.41
C GLY A 232 -24.63 3.51 21.37
N TRP A 233 -25.25 2.44 20.88
CA TRP A 233 -25.72 1.32 21.71
C TRP A 233 -24.58 0.45 22.23
N ILE A 234 -23.55 0.21 21.41
CA ILE A 234 -22.33 -0.48 21.85
C ILE A 234 -21.64 0.33 22.95
N ASP A 235 -21.52 1.64 22.75
CA ASP A 235 -20.91 2.55 23.72
C ASP A 235 -21.71 2.59 25.03
N GLN A 236 -23.05 2.68 24.94
CA GLN A 236 -23.94 2.61 26.10
C GLN A 236 -23.86 1.25 26.80
N ALA A 237 -23.80 0.14 26.05
CA ALA A 237 -23.67 -1.21 26.62
C ALA A 237 -22.31 -1.39 27.31
N ALA A 238 -21.23 -0.85 26.73
CA ALA A 238 -19.90 -0.83 27.33
C ALA A 238 -19.89 0.00 28.61
N GLN A 239 -20.45 1.22 28.60
CA GLN A 239 -20.58 2.08 29.78
C GLN A 239 -21.38 1.40 30.89
N TRP A 240 -22.50 0.75 30.55
CA TRP A 240 -23.30 -0.02 31.50
C TRP A 240 -22.49 -1.18 32.10
N LEU A 241 -21.74 -1.93 31.29
CA LEU A 241 -20.84 -2.99 31.78
C LEU A 241 -19.74 -2.45 32.70
N GLY A 242 -19.25 -1.24 32.43
CA GLY A 242 -18.27 -0.54 33.26
C GLY A 242 -18.77 -0.23 34.67
N THR A 243 -20.09 -0.10 34.88
CA THR A 243 -20.66 0.10 36.23
C THR A 243 -20.62 -1.14 37.12
N LEU A 244 -20.48 -2.33 36.52
CA LEU A 244 -20.49 -3.61 37.24
C LEU A 244 -19.09 -4.07 37.66
N LEU A 245 -18.03 -3.45 37.13
CA LEU A 245 -16.64 -3.81 37.38
C LEU A 245 -15.90 -2.64 38.04
N PRO A 246 -15.05 -2.89 39.06
CA PRO A 246 -14.32 -1.83 39.77
C PRO A 246 -13.19 -1.19 38.95
N PHE A 247 -13.01 -1.59 37.69
CA PHE A 247 -12.04 -1.04 36.76
C PHE A 247 -12.76 -0.67 35.46
N ASP A 248 -12.30 0.40 34.80
CA ASP A 248 -12.87 0.92 33.56
C ASP A 248 -12.56 -0.03 32.38
N LEU A 249 -13.28 -1.16 32.33
CA LEU A 249 -13.20 -2.18 31.29
C LEU A 249 -13.39 -1.57 29.89
N PRO A 250 -14.35 -0.64 29.65
CA PRO A 250 -14.46 0.05 28.36
C PRO A 250 -13.19 0.78 27.96
N ALA A 251 -12.61 1.58 28.86
CA ALA A 251 -11.36 2.29 28.57
C ALA A 251 -10.19 1.31 28.34
N ALA A 252 -10.10 0.23 29.12
CA ALA A 252 -9.07 -0.78 28.95
C ALA A 252 -9.20 -1.56 27.63
N ILE A 253 -10.42 -1.94 27.24
CA ILE A 253 -10.70 -2.59 25.95
C ILE A 253 -10.43 -1.61 24.81
N ALA A 254 -10.88 -0.37 24.91
CA ALA A 254 -10.63 0.65 23.88
C ALA A 254 -9.13 0.91 23.72
N MET A 255 -8.37 1.01 24.82
CA MET A 255 -6.92 1.15 24.78
C MET A 255 -6.25 -0.10 24.20
N ALA A 256 -6.63 -1.30 24.65
CA ALA A 256 -6.08 -2.55 24.14
C ALA A 256 -6.40 -2.74 22.65
N TRP A 257 -7.61 -2.42 22.23
CA TRP A 257 -8.04 -2.45 20.84
C TRP A 257 -7.33 -1.38 20.02
N ALA A 258 -7.15 -0.16 20.54
CA ALA A 258 -6.39 0.89 19.89
C ALA A 258 -4.91 0.49 19.72
N VAL A 259 -4.28 -0.09 20.73
CA VAL A 259 -2.92 -0.64 20.63
C VAL A 259 -2.88 -1.78 19.62
N LEU A 260 -3.85 -2.71 19.68
CA LEU A 260 -3.94 -3.85 18.78
C LEU A 260 -4.12 -3.39 17.32
N VAL A 261 -4.99 -2.44 17.03
CA VAL A 261 -5.33 -2.00 15.66
C VAL A 261 -4.38 -0.94 15.13
N ARG A 262 -3.86 -0.04 15.98
CA ARG A 262 -3.00 1.08 15.53
C ARG A 262 -1.51 0.76 15.58
N GLN A 263 -1.07 -0.11 16.48
CA GLN A 263 0.35 -0.42 16.66
C GLN A 263 0.68 -1.86 16.24
N VAL A 264 0.02 -2.84 16.86
CA VAL A 264 0.34 -4.27 16.65
C VAL A 264 -0.15 -4.77 15.29
N GLY A 265 -1.34 -4.34 14.86
CA GLY A 265 -2.01 -4.79 13.65
C GLY A 265 -1.21 -4.44 12.39
N PRO A 266 -0.87 -3.17 12.16
CA PRO A 266 -0.03 -2.75 11.04
C PRO A 266 1.34 -3.43 11.10
N PHE A 267 1.94 -3.53 12.29
CA PHE A 267 3.23 -4.21 12.46
C PHE A 267 3.17 -5.70 12.09
N LEU A 268 2.14 -6.44 12.53
CA LEU A 268 1.96 -7.85 12.18
C LEU A 268 1.61 -8.01 10.71
N PHE A 269 0.75 -7.15 10.17
CA PHE A 269 0.32 -7.20 8.79
C PHE A 269 1.47 -6.87 7.84
N ASP A 270 2.18 -5.76 8.06
CA ASP A 270 3.30 -5.33 7.20
C ASP A 270 4.56 -6.19 7.43
N GLY A 271 4.81 -6.57 8.68
CA GLY A 271 6.01 -7.31 9.07
C GLY A 271 5.94 -8.81 8.77
N VAL A 272 4.77 -9.44 8.96
CA VAL A 272 4.60 -10.89 8.79
C VAL A 272 3.60 -11.20 7.67
N GLY A 273 2.43 -10.55 7.68
CA GLY A 273 1.37 -10.79 6.71
C GLY A 273 1.81 -10.54 5.27
N ARG A 274 2.48 -9.43 5.00
CA ARG A 274 2.95 -9.03 3.67
C ARG A 274 3.98 -10.00 3.10
N PRO A 275 5.08 -10.37 3.79
CA PRO A 275 5.99 -11.41 3.31
C PRO A 275 5.29 -12.74 3.04
N LEU A 276 4.39 -13.16 3.93
CA LEU A 276 3.65 -14.41 3.80
C LEU A 276 2.70 -14.41 2.60
N LEU A 277 1.98 -13.31 2.38
CA LEU A 277 1.10 -13.14 1.22
C LEU A 277 1.90 -13.17 -0.08
N TRP A 278 3.06 -12.50 -0.13
CA TRP A 278 3.96 -12.56 -1.28
C TRP A 278 4.47 -13.97 -1.55
N LEU A 279 4.83 -14.71 -0.50
CA LEU A 279 5.30 -16.09 -0.61
C LEU A 279 4.18 -17.05 -1.05
N ALA A 280 2.97 -16.85 -0.54
CA ALA A 280 1.78 -17.57 -1.00
C ALA A 280 1.51 -17.32 -2.49
N MET A 281 1.70 -16.06 -2.92
CA MET A 281 1.58 -15.65 -4.32
C MET A 281 2.63 -16.34 -5.19
N ALA A 282 3.89 -16.35 -4.76
CA ALA A 282 4.95 -17.09 -5.43
C ALA A 282 4.57 -18.58 -5.57
N GLY A 283 4.03 -19.18 -4.51
CA GLY A 283 3.54 -20.55 -4.55
C GLY A 283 2.36 -20.79 -5.49
N LEU A 284 1.49 -19.80 -5.72
CA LEU A 284 0.43 -19.87 -6.73
C LEU A 284 1.01 -19.92 -8.16
N VAL A 285 2.08 -19.16 -8.41
CA VAL A 285 2.77 -19.13 -9.71
C VAL A 285 3.53 -20.42 -9.97
N PHE A 286 4.16 -20.98 -8.92
CA PHE A 286 4.98 -22.19 -9.03
C PHE A 286 4.20 -23.49 -8.95
N GLY A 287 3.04 -23.48 -8.30
CA GLY A 287 2.22 -24.65 -8.06
C GLY A 287 0.94 -24.64 -8.87
N PRO A 288 0.96 -24.81 -10.20
CA PRO A 288 -0.26 -25.07 -10.92
C PRO A 288 -0.76 -26.47 -10.51
N ARG A 289 -1.75 -26.52 -9.60
CA ARG A 289 -2.63 -27.68 -9.35
C ARG A 289 -1.98 -29.00 -8.89
N ALA A 290 -0.69 -29.00 -8.55
CA ALA A 290 0.11 -30.21 -8.32
C ALA A 290 -0.25 -31.03 -7.07
N LEU A 291 -1.24 -30.61 -6.28
CA LEU A 291 -1.90 -31.45 -5.30
C LEU A 291 -3.39 -31.15 -5.35
N SER A 292 -4.13 -31.97 -6.08
CA SER A 292 -5.59 -31.98 -6.01
C SER A 292 -6.01 -32.04 -4.54
N LEU A 293 -7.07 -31.31 -4.18
CA LEU A 293 -7.66 -31.32 -2.83
C LEU A 293 -7.91 -32.75 -2.30
N ALA A 294 -8.09 -33.70 -3.21
CA ALA A 294 -8.27 -35.13 -2.94
C ALA A 294 -6.94 -35.87 -2.64
N GLU A 295 -5.85 -35.57 -3.35
CA GLU A 295 -4.55 -36.22 -3.16
C GLU A 295 -3.88 -35.80 -1.84
N LEU A 296 -4.02 -34.51 -1.46
CA LEU A 296 -3.52 -34.02 -0.16
C LEU A 296 -4.34 -34.50 1.04
N TRP A 297 -5.64 -34.76 0.85
CA TRP A 297 -6.47 -35.41 1.86
C TRP A 297 -6.14 -36.90 1.98
N GLN A 298 -5.89 -37.57 0.86
CA GLN A 298 -5.46 -38.98 0.83
C GLN A 298 -4.04 -39.19 1.37
N LEU A 299 -3.11 -38.23 1.20
CA LEU A 299 -1.77 -38.30 1.78
C LEU A 299 -1.72 -38.00 3.29
N GLY A 300 -2.78 -37.42 3.85
CA GLY A 300 -2.85 -37.00 5.26
C GLY A 300 -3.57 -37.99 6.18
N GLU A 301 -4.29 -38.97 5.63
CA GLU A 301 -4.96 -40.01 6.41
C GLU A 301 -4.11 -41.28 6.40
N PRO A 302 -3.77 -41.87 7.56
CA PRO A 302 -3.25 -43.22 7.58
C PRO A 302 -4.30 -44.10 6.90
N THR A 303 -3.91 -44.84 5.87
CA THR A 303 -4.71 -45.88 5.21
C THR A 303 -5.25 -46.85 6.26
N GLY A 304 -6.44 -46.54 6.76
CA GLY A 304 -7.17 -47.27 7.78
C GLY A 304 -8.64 -47.16 7.43
N GLU A 305 -9.17 -48.25 6.88
CA GLU A 305 -10.56 -48.59 6.62
C GLU A 305 -11.63 -47.48 6.73
N ILE A 306 -12.17 -47.14 5.56
CA ILE A 306 -13.36 -46.34 5.28
C ILE A 306 -14.52 -46.66 6.25
N THR A 307 -14.69 -45.91 7.35
CA THR A 307 -15.79 -46.16 8.29
C THR A 307 -16.38 -44.96 9.05
N THR A 308 -15.95 -43.71 8.85
CA THR A 308 -16.41 -42.64 9.76
C THR A 308 -17.70 -41.92 9.33
N ARG A 309 -18.61 -41.78 10.31
CA ARG A 309 -19.92 -41.09 10.31
C ARG A 309 -19.91 -39.68 9.67
N ARG A 310 -18.74 -39.04 9.59
CA ARG A 310 -18.53 -37.67 9.08
C ARG A 310 -18.67 -37.59 7.56
N GLU A 311 -18.25 -38.63 6.84
CA GLU A 311 -18.40 -38.72 5.38
C GLU A 311 -19.87 -38.89 4.97
N ARG A 312 -20.66 -39.65 5.75
CA ARG A 312 -22.12 -39.75 5.53
C ARG A 312 -22.82 -38.41 5.72
N VAL A 313 -22.34 -37.58 6.65
CA VAL A 313 -22.89 -36.22 6.87
C VAL A 313 -22.51 -35.29 5.71
N LEU A 314 -21.29 -35.37 5.19
CA LEU A 314 -20.86 -34.62 4.00
C LEU A 314 -21.59 -35.04 2.72
N ALA A 315 -21.83 -36.34 2.53
CA ALA A 315 -22.66 -36.85 1.45
C ALA A 315 -24.11 -36.37 1.56
N LYS A 316 -24.66 -36.32 2.79
CA LYS A 316 -26.01 -35.83 3.06
C LYS A 316 -26.13 -34.31 2.82
N LEU A 317 -25.11 -33.53 3.18
CA LEU A 317 -25.05 -32.09 2.90
C LEU A 317 -24.92 -31.78 1.40
N ARG A 318 -24.22 -32.63 0.62
CA ARG A 318 -24.19 -32.53 -0.84
C ARG A 318 -25.57 -32.80 -1.46
N GLN A 319 -26.28 -33.82 -0.97
CA GLN A 319 -27.66 -34.12 -1.42
C GLN A 319 -28.66 -33.01 -1.04
N ASP A 320 -28.53 -32.39 0.12
CA ASP A 320 -29.39 -31.28 0.53
C ASP A 320 -29.12 -29.99 -0.26
N THR A 321 -27.92 -29.84 -0.82
CA THR A 321 -27.55 -28.71 -1.68
C THR A 321 -28.19 -28.83 -3.08
N GLU A 322 -28.43 -30.04 -3.57
CA GLU A 322 -29.11 -30.28 -4.87
C GLU A 322 -30.63 -30.07 -4.82
N ARG A 323 -31.23 -30.07 -3.62
CA ARG A 323 -32.70 -29.91 -3.43
C ARG A 323 -33.17 -28.48 -3.11
N ALA A 324 -32.27 -27.51 -2.97
CA ALA A 324 -32.64 -26.14 -2.62
C ALA A 324 -33.23 -25.37 -3.83
N ARG A 325 -34.57 -25.25 -3.92
CA ARG A 325 -35.26 -24.43 -4.94
C ARG A 325 -35.40 -22.95 -4.53
N GLY A 326 -35.38 -22.07 -5.53
CA GLY A 326 -35.89 -20.70 -5.45
C GLY A 326 -34.85 -19.64 -5.05
N VAL A 327 -35.09 -18.88 -4.00
CA VAL A 327 -34.28 -17.69 -3.67
C VAL A 327 -32.89 -18.07 -3.14
N ARG A 328 -32.76 -19.22 -2.46
CA ARG A 328 -31.46 -19.74 -1.99
C ARG A 328 -30.56 -20.18 -3.14
N LEU A 329 -31.13 -20.64 -4.26
CA LEU A 329 -30.36 -20.98 -5.45
C LEU A 329 -29.89 -19.70 -6.16
N ILE A 330 -30.69 -18.64 -6.16
CA ILE A 330 -30.26 -17.32 -6.66
C ILE A 330 -29.20 -16.73 -5.73
N ALA A 331 -29.38 -16.75 -4.41
CA ALA A 331 -28.38 -16.29 -3.45
C ALA A 331 -27.08 -17.11 -3.49
N LEU A 332 -27.16 -18.44 -3.59
CA LEU A 332 -25.98 -19.30 -3.75
C LEU A 332 -25.34 -19.16 -5.14
N LYS A 333 -26.12 -18.82 -6.18
CA LYS A 333 -25.61 -18.56 -7.52
C LYS A 333 -24.97 -17.18 -7.58
N THR A 334 -25.53 -16.16 -6.92
CA THR A 334 -24.95 -14.81 -6.74
C THR A 334 -23.71 -14.87 -5.83
N GLN A 335 -23.73 -15.68 -4.77
CA GLN A 335 -22.57 -15.91 -3.90
C GLN A 335 -21.49 -16.70 -4.63
N ARG A 336 -21.80 -17.78 -5.36
CA ARG A 336 -20.84 -18.44 -6.26
C ARG A 336 -20.43 -17.57 -7.45
N PHE A 337 -21.19 -16.54 -7.78
CA PHE A 337 -20.93 -15.63 -8.89
C PHE A 337 -19.96 -14.51 -8.50
N PHE A 338 -20.09 -13.94 -7.30
CA PHE A 338 -19.14 -12.98 -6.74
C PHE A 338 -17.94 -13.66 -6.07
N PHE A 339 -18.16 -14.78 -5.37
CA PHE A 339 -17.14 -15.47 -4.58
C PHE A 339 -16.69 -16.81 -5.16
N GLY A 340 -17.40 -17.47 -6.08
CA GLY A 340 -17.01 -18.83 -6.51
C GLY A 340 -15.72 -18.90 -7.32
N GLY A 341 -15.39 -17.83 -8.08
CA GLY A 341 -14.07 -17.69 -8.72
C GLY A 341 -12.99 -17.23 -7.73
N VAL A 342 -13.38 -16.44 -6.73
CA VAL A 342 -12.49 -15.96 -5.67
C VAL A 342 -12.12 -17.11 -4.72
N ASP A 343 -13.07 -17.97 -4.36
CA ASP A 343 -12.89 -19.10 -3.46
C ASP A 343 -11.90 -20.10 -4.04
N ALA A 344 -12.04 -20.51 -5.31
CA ALA A 344 -11.12 -21.47 -5.92
C ALA A 344 -9.66 -20.98 -5.90
N THR A 345 -9.45 -19.68 -6.13
CA THR A 345 -8.11 -19.12 -6.24
C THR A 345 -7.52 -18.68 -4.89
N ILE A 346 -8.35 -18.13 -3.99
CA ILE A 346 -7.96 -17.87 -2.60
C ILE A 346 -7.66 -19.18 -1.88
N LEU A 347 -8.41 -20.26 -2.12
CA LEU A 347 -8.12 -21.57 -1.56
C LEU A 347 -6.76 -22.09 -2.03
N GLY A 348 -6.39 -21.89 -3.30
CA GLY A 348 -5.06 -22.22 -3.82
C GLY A 348 -3.94 -21.44 -3.12
N ALA A 349 -4.10 -20.13 -2.98
CA ALA A 349 -3.14 -19.29 -2.26
C ALA A 349 -3.06 -19.63 -0.75
N TRP A 350 -4.18 -19.98 -0.14
CA TRP A 350 -4.22 -20.42 1.26
C TRP A 350 -3.50 -21.76 1.46
N GLN A 351 -3.60 -22.67 0.48
CA GLN A 351 -2.92 -23.94 0.51
C GLN A 351 -1.42 -23.81 0.32
N SER A 352 -0.97 -22.96 -0.62
CA SER A 352 0.45 -22.65 -0.77
C SER A 352 1.01 -22.02 0.52
N LEU A 353 0.25 -21.11 1.14
CA LEU A 353 0.59 -20.56 2.45
C LEU A 353 0.68 -21.65 3.54
N ARG A 354 -0.26 -22.59 3.59
CA ARG A 354 -0.24 -23.69 4.55
C ARG A 354 0.97 -24.60 4.37
N LEU A 355 1.38 -24.88 3.13
CA LEU A 355 2.59 -25.65 2.83
C LEU A 355 3.83 -24.94 3.36
N VAL A 356 3.94 -23.64 3.11
CA VAL A 356 5.02 -22.78 3.60
C VAL A 356 5.05 -22.74 5.14
N LEU A 357 3.90 -22.57 5.79
CA LEU A 357 3.80 -22.57 7.26
C LEU A 357 4.22 -23.92 7.87
N ARG A 358 4.10 -25.02 7.12
CA ARG A 358 4.51 -26.36 7.55
C ARG A 358 6.03 -26.58 7.47
N ALA A 359 6.77 -25.74 6.75
CA ALA A 359 8.24 -25.83 6.64
C ALA A 359 8.97 -25.55 7.98
N GLY A 360 8.26 -25.01 8.98
CA GLY A 360 8.73 -24.87 10.36
C GLY A 360 9.14 -23.44 10.73
N TRP A 361 9.15 -23.18 12.04
CA TRP A 361 9.41 -21.85 12.59
C TRP A 361 10.80 -21.26 12.25
N PRO A 362 11.92 -22.03 12.26
CA PRO A 362 13.23 -21.47 11.91
C PRO A 362 13.29 -20.92 10.48
N PHE A 363 12.74 -21.66 9.51
CA PHE A 363 12.62 -21.21 8.13
C PHE A 363 11.73 -19.96 8.04
N LEU A 364 10.56 -19.98 8.67
CA LEU A 364 9.62 -18.86 8.61
C LEU A 364 10.23 -17.58 9.21
N GLY A 365 10.88 -17.69 10.37
CA GLY A 365 11.57 -16.57 10.99
C GLY A 365 12.71 -16.03 10.13
N ALA A 366 13.53 -16.92 9.56
CA ALA A 366 14.61 -16.53 8.65
C ALA A 366 14.10 -15.82 7.39
N PHE A 367 13.03 -16.33 6.77
CA PHE A 367 12.41 -15.70 5.61
C PHE A 367 11.82 -14.32 5.94
N VAL A 368 11.07 -14.20 7.04
CA VAL A 368 10.50 -12.91 7.47
C VAL A 368 11.60 -11.90 7.76
N ILE A 369 12.68 -12.30 8.44
CA ILE A 369 13.84 -11.43 8.69
C ILE A 369 14.48 -11.01 7.37
N ALA A 370 14.78 -11.94 6.45
CA ALA A 370 15.38 -11.62 5.16
C ALA A 370 14.51 -10.65 4.35
N PHE A 371 13.21 -10.92 4.26
CA PHE A 371 12.26 -10.05 3.56
C PHE A 371 12.18 -8.66 4.21
N THR A 372 12.12 -8.60 5.54
CA THR A 372 12.09 -7.33 6.30
C THR A 372 13.35 -6.51 6.03
N VAL A 373 14.53 -7.15 6.00
CA VAL A 373 15.80 -6.47 5.70
C VAL A 373 15.79 -5.91 4.28
N VAL A 374 15.26 -6.64 3.29
CA VAL A 374 15.15 -6.15 1.91
C VAL A 374 14.14 -4.99 1.80
N ASP A 375 12.94 -5.12 2.35
CA ASP A 375 11.92 -4.06 2.35
C ASP A 375 12.41 -2.80 3.08
N PHE A 376 13.09 -2.98 4.21
CA PHE A 376 13.73 -1.89 4.95
C PHE A 376 14.84 -1.22 4.13
N SER A 377 15.71 -2.00 3.48
CA SER A 377 16.76 -1.47 2.62
C SER A 377 16.19 -0.68 1.44
N ALA A 378 15.04 -1.10 0.91
CA ALA A 378 14.33 -0.40 -0.15
C ALA A 378 13.86 0.98 0.30
N LYS A 379 13.19 1.05 1.46
CA LYS A 379 12.78 2.33 2.08
C LYS A 379 13.96 3.24 2.36
N GLN A 380 15.06 2.69 2.88
CA GLN A 380 16.26 3.48 3.15
C GLN A 380 16.90 3.98 1.85
N LEU A 381 16.97 3.16 0.80
CA LEU A 381 17.47 3.61 -0.50
C LEU A 381 16.64 4.79 -1.03
N ASP A 382 15.31 4.70 -0.95
CA ASP A 382 14.42 5.79 -1.37
C ASP A 382 14.69 7.08 -0.57
N LEU A 383 14.91 6.97 0.74
CA LEU A 383 15.30 8.11 1.58
C LEU A 383 16.66 8.69 1.22
N TRP A 384 17.67 7.83 1.00
CA TRP A 384 19.01 8.27 0.63
C TRP A 384 19.00 8.98 -0.72
N VAL A 385 18.31 8.41 -1.71
CA VAL A 385 18.12 9.03 -3.03
C VAL A 385 17.40 10.36 -2.89
N THR A 386 16.31 10.40 -2.11
CA THR A 386 15.54 11.64 -1.89
C THR A 386 16.36 12.69 -1.19
N ARG A 387 17.22 12.31 -0.23
CA ARG A 387 18.12 13.22 0.47
C ARG A 387 19.26 13.74 -0.41
N LEU A 388 19.79 12.91 -1.30
CA LEU A 388 20.86 13.29 -2.23
C LEU A 388 20.36 14.20 -3.35
N LEU A 389 19.12 14.00 -3.80
CA LEU A 389 18.49 14.76 -4.90
C LEU A 389 17.51 15.83 -4.41
N GLY A 390 17.34 15.97 -3.10
CA GLY A 390 16.36 16.82 -2.44
C GLY A 390 16.45 18.31 -2.83
N GLY A 391 15.37 19.06 -2.59
CA GLY A 391 15.32 20.51 -2.82
C GLY A 391 15.08 20.94 -4.28
N GLN A 392 14.84 19.98 -5.18
CA GLN A 392 14.56 20.23 -6.59
C GLN A 392 13.06 20.51 -6.85
N PRO A 393 12.71 21.29 -7.88
CA PRO A 393 11.32 21.60 -8.22
C PRO A 393 10.53 20.37 -8.71
N ILE A 394 9.19 20.38 -8.67
CA ILE A 394 8.39 19.21 -9.09
C ILE A 394 8.70 18.75 -10.52
N ARG A 395 9.01 19.68 -11.43
CA ARG A 395 9.34 19.35 -12.81
C ARG A 395 10.54 18.39 -12.88
N PHE A 396 11.55 18.61 -12.04
CA PHE A 396 12.69 17.71 -11.92
C PHE A 396 12.24 16.33 -11.43
N TRP A 397 11.45 16.29 -10.37
CA TRP A 397 10.95 15.03 -9.81
C TRP A 397 10.08 14.26 -10.80
N ILE A 398 9.18 14.91 -11.53
CA ILE A 398 8.37 14.26 -12.57
C ILE A 398 9.25 13.63 -13.66
N GLY A 399 10.37 14.28 -14.01
CA GLY A 399 11.32 13.74 -15.00
C GLY A 399 12.20 12.60 -14.45
N VAL A 400 12.63 12.69 -13.19
CA VAL A 400 13.61 11.77 -12.59
C VAL A 400 12.96 10.57 -11.92
N TYR A 401 11.76 10.74 -11.36
CA TYR A 401 11.06 9.72 -10.59
C TYR A 401 10.86 8.38 -11.33
N PRO A 402 10.52 8.34 -12.64
CA PRO A 402 10.46 7.06 -13.37
C PRO A 402 11.79 6.28 -13.36
N PHE A 403 12.92 6.99 -13.36
CA PHE A 403 14.25 6.36 -13.30
C PHE A 403 14.60 5.90 -11.88
N LEU A 404 14.15 6.63 -10.86
CA LEU A 404 14.29 6.19 -9.47
C LEU A 404 13.43 4.95 -9.20
N ASP A 405 12.22 4.94 -9.75
CA ASP A 405 11.33 3.77 -9.73
C ASP A 405 11.97 2.58 -10.44
N LEU A 406 12.62 2.80 -11.60
CA LEU A 406 13.38 1.75 -12.28
C LEU A 406 14.52 1.22 -11.42
N LEU A 407 15.28 2.09 -10.77
CA LEU A 407 16.37 1.70 -9.88
C LEU A 407 15.83 0.85 -8.72
N HIS A 408 14.73 1.29 -8.09
CA HIS A 408 14.06 0.57 -7.03
C HIS A 408 13.55 -0.81 -7.52
N LEU A 409 12.92 -0.84 -8.69
CA LEU A 409 12.41 -2.07 -9.32
C LEU A 409 13.55 -3.08 -9.57
N VAL A 410 14.64 -2.62 -10.18
CA VAL A 410 15.76 -3.48 -10.57
C VAL A 410 16.54 -3.98 -9.36
N VAL A 411 16.84 -3.10 -8.40
CA VAL A 411 17.67 -3.45 -7.25
C VAL A 411 16.84 -4.17 -6.19
N MET A 412 15.80 -3.52 -5.67
CA MET A 412 15.11 -3.96 -4.46
C MET A 412 14.06 -5.01 -4.75
N MET A 413 13.21 -4.70 -5.72
CA MET A 413 12.14 -5.59 -6.14
C MET A 413 12.74 -6.84 -6.79
N GLY A 414 13.80 -6.67 -7.59
CA GLY A 414 14.63 -7.73 -8.15
C GLY A 414 15.09 -8.77 -7.13
N ILE A 415 15.74 -8.29 -6.07
CA ILE A 415 16.16 -9.14 -4.94
C ILE A 415 14.95 -9.80 -4.29
N THR A 416 13.85 -9.06 -4.11
CA THR A 416 12.63 -9.57 -3.46
C THR A 416 12.02 -10.76 -4.21
N TRP A 417 11.88 -10.69 -5.54
CA TRP A 417 11.29 -11.80 -6.31
C TRP A 417 12.20 -13.03 -6.34
N VAL A 418 13.52 -12.84 -6.43
CA VAL A 418 14.46 -13.96 -6.34
C VAL A 418 14.41 -14.59 -4.94
N LEU A 419 14.36 -13.77 -3.89
CA LEU A 419 14.21 -14.25 -2.51
C LEU A 419 12.91 -15.05 -2.32
N LEU A 420 11.79 -14.60 -2.89
CA LEU A 420 10.52 -15.32 -2.86
C LEU A 420 10.61 -16.68 -3.56
N ALA A 421 11.24 -16.73 -4.73
CA ALA A 421 11.45 -17.97 -5.47
C ALA A 421 12.34 -18.96 -4.72
N VAL A 422 13.46 -18.48 -4.16
CA VAL A 422 14.37 -19.28 -3.33
C VAL A 422 13.68 -19.78 -2.06
N ALA A 423 12.94 -18.92 -1.37
CA ALA A 423 12.19 -19.29 -0.18
C ALA A 423 11.13 -20.36 -0.48
N TYR A 424 10.43 -20.24 -1.60
CA TYR A 424 9.47 -21.25 -2.03
C TYR A 424 10.15 -22.58 -2.38
N ALA A 425 11.23 -22.56 -3.17
CA ALA A 425 12.03 -23.74 -3.49
C ALA A 425 12.54 -24.43 -2.21
N ARG A 426 12.96 -23.64 -1.22
CA ARG A 426 13.39 -24.13 0.09
C ARG A 426 12.24 -24.77 0.87
N ALA A 427 11.08 -24.13 0.94
CA ALA A 427 9.90 -24.70 1.60
C ALA A 427 9.49 -26.04 0.97
N LEU A 428 9.54 -26.14 -0.36
CA LEU A 428 9.28 -27.37 -1.09
C LEU A 428 10.32 -28.46 -0.80
N SER A 429 11.61 -28.11 -0.75
CA SER A 429 12.69 -29.06 -0.43
C SER A 429 12.56 -29.65 0.99
N ILE A 430 12.12 -28.83 1.96
CA ILE A 430 11.84 -29.28 3.34
C ILE A 430 10.68 -30.28 3.35
N PHE A 431 9.64 -30.01 2.55
CA PHE A 431 8.51 -30.91 2.42
C PHE A 431 8.90 -32.22 1.72
N ALA A 432 9.61 -32.17 0.59
CA ALA A 432 10.07 -33.35 -0.14
C ALA A 432 10.91 -34.30 0.75
N ALA A 433 11.83 -33.73 1.54
CA ALA A 433 12.64 -34.47 2.51
C ALA A 433 11.83 -35.07 3.68
N SER A 434 10.56 -34.70 3.85
CA SER A 434 9.66 -35.25 4.87
C SER A 434 8.75 -36.36 4.34
N THR A 435 8.54 -36.45 3.02
CA THR A 435 7.53 -37.34 2.41
C THR A 435 8.07 -38.40 1.44
N ALA A 436 9.30 -38.31 0.90
CA ALA A 436 9.80 -39.28 -0.10
C ALA A 436 11.35 -39.38 -0.21
N ASP A 437 11.85 -40.42 -0.89
CA ASP A 437 13.24 -40.65 -1.37
C ASP A 437 13.68 -39.65 -2.47
N VAL A 438 13.16 -38.42 -2.45
CA VAL A 438 13.46 -37.39 -3.45
C VAL A 438 14.66 -36.58 -2.97
N GLU A 439 15.70 -36.48 -3.79
CA GLU A 439 16.91 -35.73 -3.48
C GLU A 439 16.60 -34.22 -3.38
N PRO A 440 16.74 -33.60 -2.19
CA PRO A 440 16.39 -32.20 -2.00
C PRO A 440 17.43 -31.28 -2.69
N VAL A 441 16.96 -30.33 -3.49
CA VAL A 441 17.85 -29.39 -4.22
C VAL A 441 18.58 -28.42 -3.29
N LEU A 442 17.93 -28.00 -2.19
CA LEU A 442 18.50 -27.11 -1.19
C LEU A 442 18.68 -27.88 0.13
N VAL A 443 19.93 -28.12 0.54
CA VAL A 443 20.25 -28.96 1.70
C VAL A 443 20.75 -28.13 2.88
N THR A 444 20.02 -28.17 4.00
CA THR A 444 20.60 -27.99 5.34
C THR A 444 20.24 -29.21 6.19
N ARG A 445 21.05 -29.44 7.23
CA ARG A 445 20.90 -30.55 8.16
C ARG A 445 19.50 -30.52 8.81
N ARG A 446 18.76 -31.62 8.66
CA ARG A 446 17.40 -31.84 9.19
C ARG A 446 17.32 -31.43 10.67
N PRO A 447 16.34 -30.61 11.12
CA PRO A 447 16.01 -30.56 12.53
C PRO A 447 15.38 -31.90 12.93
N ALA A 448 15.92 -32.55 13.95
CA ALA A 448 15.37 -33.81 14.45
C ALA A 448 13.94 -33.58 14.98
N LEU A 449 12.94 -34.14 14.29
CA LEU A 449 11.51 -34.07 14.63
C LEU A 449 11.12 -34.89 15.88
N THR A 450 12.09 -35.38 16.65
CA THR A 450 11.88 -36.12 17.91
C THR A 450 11.83 -35.22 19.15
N ALA A 451 11.74 -33.90 18.97
CA ALA A 451 11.70 -32.95 20.08
C ALA A 451 10.31 -32.89 20.73
N SER A 452 10.26 -33.00 22.06
CA SER A 452 9.03 -32.90 22.86
C SER A 452 8.24 -31.61 22.57
N LEU A 453 6.91 -31.63 22.70
CA LEU A 453 6.03 -30.47 22.48
C LEU A 453 6.50 -29.19 23.20
N ARG A 454 7.13 -29.34 24.39
CA ARG A 454 7.75 -28.22 25.12
C ARG A 454 8.95 -27.60 24.41
N ALA A 455 9.77 -28.40 23.74
CA ALA A 455 10.92 -27.94 22.97
C ALA A 455 10.50 -27.23 21.67
N VAL A 456 9.38 -27.65 21.07
CA VAL A 456 8.78 -26.93 19.92
C VAL A 456 8.28 -25.56 20.35
N GLY A 457 7.61 -25.47 21.50
CA GLY A 457 7.11 -24.20 22.05
C GLY A 457 8.23 -23.19 22.36
N THR A 458 9.33 -23.63 22.98
CA THR A 458 10.46 -22.74 23.31
C THR A 458 11.24 -22.29 22.07
N LYS A 459 11.36 -23.15 21.05
CA LYS A 459 11.96 -22.77 19.76
C LYS A 459 11.10 -21.74 19.03
N ALA A 460 9.78 -21.97 18.96
CA ALA A 460 8.85 -21.05 18.31
C ALA A 460 8.84 -19.67 18.98
N SER A 461 8.82 -19.63 20.32
CA SER A 461 8.85 -18.36 21.06
C SER A 461 10.17 -17.61 20.87
N THR A 462 11.31 -18.32 20.87
CA THR A 462 12.63 -17.71 20.63
C THR A 462 12.70 -17.07 19.25
N VAL A 463 12.24 -17.78 18.21
CA VAL A 463 12.21 -17.25 16.85
C VAL A 463 11.27 -16.06 16.76
N ALA A 464 10.06 -16.15 17.33
CA ALA A 464 9.09 -15.05 17.32
C ALA A 464 9.63 -13.79 18.02
N VAL A 465 10.34 -13.94 19.15
CA VAL A 465 10.97 -12.82 19.86
C VAL A 465 12.07 -12.18 19.03
N ILE A 466 12.95 -12.97 18.39
CA ILE A 466 14.03 -12.44 17.57
C ILE A 466 13.46 -11.71 16.34
N THR A 467 12.52 -12.32 15.63
CA THR A 467 11.85 -11.70 14.49
C THR A 467 11.12 -10.42 14.91
N GLY A 468 10.43 -10.44 16.05
CA GLY A 468 9.79 -9.26 16.63
C GLY A 468 10.79 -8.14 16.96
N LEU A 469 11.95 -8.48 17.53
CA LEU A 469 12.98 -7.51 17.87
C LEU A 469 13.62 -6.88 16.62
N VAL A 470 13.85 -7.67 15.57
CA VAL A 470 14.32 -7.15 14.27
C VAL A 470 13.30 -6.22 13.64
N LEU A 471 12.02 -6.60 13.66
CA LEU A 471 10.94 -5.76 13.15
C LEU A 471 10.80 -4.45 13.94
N VAL A 472 10.91 -4.51 15.27
CA VAL A 472 10.89 -3.30 16.13
C VAL A 472 12.10 -2.42 15.83
N ALA A 473 13.30 -2.99 15.73
CA ALA A 473 14.50 -2.25 15.39
C ALA A 473 14.38 -1.58 14.01
N ALA A 474 13.85 -2.29 13.01
CA ALA A 474 13.59 -1.73 11.68
C ALA A 474 12.56 -0.58 11.72
N SER A 475 11.53 -0.70 12.57
CA SER A 475 10.51 0.35 12.74
C SER A 475 11.01 1.58 13.49
N ALA A 476 12.04 1.44 14.33
CA ALA A 476 12.63 2.54 15.09
C ALA A 476 13.54 3.44 14.24
N VAL A 477 14.03 2.94 13.10
CA VAL A 477 14.80 3.77 12.18
C VAL A 477 13.83 4.69 11.42
N PRO A 478 14.11 6.00 11.30
CA PRO A 478 13.27 6.90 10.54
C PRO A 478 13.12 6.39 9.10
N THR A 479 11.88 6.06 8.75
CA THR A 479 11.46 5.64 7.39
C THR A 479 10.86 6.79 6.59
N LYS A 480 10.80 7.98 7.20
CA LYS A 480 10.41 9.23 6.57
C LYS A 480 11.47 10.26 6.90
N LEU A 481 11.86 11.05 5.91
CA LEU A 481 12.56 12.30 6.18
C LEU A 481 11.55 13.21 6.90
N GLY A 482 11.97 13.79 8.02
CA GLY A 482 11.21 14.85 8.66
C GLY A 482 11.40 16.14 7.88
N ASP A 483 10.39 17.00 7.90
CA ASP A 483 10.55 18.36 7.37
C ASP A 483 11.67 19.07 8.16
N GLU A 484 12.56 19.76 7.44
CA GLU A 484 13.62 20.54 8.09
C GLU A 484 13.00 21.82 8.61
N VAL A 485 12.68 21.85 9.91
CA VAL A 485 12.09 23.01 10.56
C VAL A 485 13.18 24.01 10.90
N LYS A 486 13.25 25.11 10.13
CA LYS A 486 14.11 26.26 10.43
C LYS A 486 13.31 27.26 11.25
N SER A 487 13.74 27.51 12.48
CA SER A 487 13.05 28.43 13.38
C SER A 487 13.72 29.80 13.44
N ALA A 488 12.93 30.87 13.52
CA ALA A 488 13.44 32.22 13.77
C ALA A 488 12.43 33.10 14.50
N GLN A 489 12.86 34.29 14.91
CA GLN A 489 12.01 35.31 15.52
C GLN A 489 11.52 36.35 14.49
N VAL A 490 10.51 37.14 14.85
CA VAL A 490 10.06 38.32 14.08
C VAL A 490 11.26 39.17 13.66
N LEU A 491 11.19 39.77 12.46
CA LEU A 491 12.25 40.57 11.82
C LEU A 491 13.51 39.78 11.40
N THR A 492 13.52 38.45 11.55
CA THR A 492 14.62 37.60 11.07
C THR A 492 14.19 36.84 9.82
N SER A 493 14.98 36.90 8.75
CA SER A 493 14.69 36.16 7.51
C SER A 493 15.10 34.69 7.62
N VAL A 494 14.22 33.79 7.22
CA VAL A 494 14.47 32.33 7.17
C VAL A 494 14.41 31.85 5.73
N GLY A 495 15.39 31.03 5.33
CA GLY A 495 15.39 30.40 4.00
C GLY A 495 14.45 29.20 3.95
N ILE A 496 13.67 29.10 2.87
CA ILE A 496 12.80 27.96 2.52
C ILE A 496 12.93 27.70 1.02
N ASN A 497 13.55 26.60 0.58
CA ASN A 497 13.56 26.16 -0.82
C ASN A 497 13.81 27.32 -1.83
N ASP A 498 14.96 27.98 -1.71
CA ASP A 498 15.39 29.17 -2.48
C ASP A 498 14.59 30.47 -2.26
N GLN A 499 13.60 30.46 -1.37
CA GLN A 499 12.89 31.64 -0.90
C GLN A 499 13.41 32.07 0.47
N ARG A 500 13.19 33.34 0.81
CA ARG A 500 13.39 33.86 2.16
C ARG A 500 12.09 34.44 2.65
N VAL A 501 11.65 33.98 3.81
CA VAL A 501 10.44 34.47 4.47
C VAL A 501 10.85 35.26 5.69
N LEU A 502 10.24 36.42 5.87
CA LEU A 502 10.40 37.28 7.04
C LEU A 502 9.03 37.73 7.50
N ILE A 503 8.78 37.71 8.80
CA ILE A 503 7.58 38.29 9.39
C ILE A 503 7.94 39.64 10.04
N ASP A 504 7.14 40.66 9.74
CA ASP A 504 7.14 41.93 10.46
C ASP A 504 6.22 41.87 11.69
N LYS A 505 6.18 42.94 12.49
CA LYS A 505 5.45 42.97 13.77
C LYS A 505 3.98 42.60 13.59
N PRO A 506 3.51 41.49 14.20
CA PRO A 506 2.12 41.08 14.10
C PRO A 506 1.21 42.02 14.90
N ARG A 507 -0.05 42.16 14.44
CA ARG A 507 -1.09 43.00 15.04
C ARG A 507 -2.31 42.16 15.41
N VAL A 508 -3.02 42.56 16.46
CA VAL A 508 -4.26 41.91 16.90
C VAL A 508 -5.41 42.91 16.76
N ALA A 509 -6.52 42.48 16.19
CA ALA A 509 -7.71 43.32 15.96
C ALA A 509 -9.01 42.55 16.18
N LYS A 510 -10.08 43.25 16.56
CA LYS A 510 -11.44 42.67 16.75
C LYS A 510 -12.25 42.63 15.45
N SER A 511 -11.93 43.52 14.52
CA SER A 511 -12.50 43.54 13.17
C SER A 511 -11.45 43.92 12.14
N VAL A 512 -11.64 43.45 10.91
CA VAL A 512 -10.67 43.65 9.84
C VAL A 512 -11.38 44.02 8.54
N GLN A 513 -10.87 45.02 7.83
CA GLN A 513 -11.39 45.39 6.51
C GLN A 513 -10.58 44.70 5.41
N LEU A 514 -11.23 43.78 4.69
CA LEU A 514 -10.67 43.03 3.56
C LEU A 514 -11.47 43.35 2.30
N PHE A 515 -10.82 43.90 1.27
CA PHE A 515 -11.48 44.26 -0.01
C PHE A 515 -12.74 45.13 0.14
N GLY A 516 -12.71 46.09 1.07
CA GLY A 516 -13.85 46.97 1.36
C GLY A 516 -15.00 46.32 2.12
N LYS A 517 -14.86 45.04 2.54
CA LYS A 517 -15.80 44.37 3.44
C LYS A 517 -15.21 44.31 4.86
N SER A 518 -16.00 44.72 5.84
CA SER A 518 -15.65 44.57 7.25
C SER A 518 -16.00 43.16 7.71
N LEU A 519 -15.01 42.41 8.17
CA LEU A 519 -15.15 41.11 8.80
C LEU A 519 -15.06 41.30 10.32
N THR A 520 -16.01 40.70 11.03
CA THR A 520 -16.09 40.71 12.51
C THR A 520 -16.17 39.27 12.99
N THR A 521 -15.48 38.95 14.08
CA THR A 521 -15.49 37.62 14.70
C THR A 521 -15.85 37.74 16.18
N ALA A 522 -16.26 36.61 16.78
CA ALA A 522 -16.36 36.46 18.23
C ALA A 522 -14.98 36.27 18.90
N GLY A 523 -13.95 35.87 18.13
CA GLY A 523 -12.58 35.75 18.60
C GLY A 523 -11.75 37.02 18.37
N VAL A 524 -10.49 36.85 17.98
CA VAL A 524 -9.62 37.95 17.52
C VAL A 524 -8.96 37.62 16.19
N PHE A 525 -8.70 38.65 15.39
CA PHE A 525 -7.89 38.53 14.19
C PHE A 525 -6.43 38.82 14.50
N VAL A 526 -5.56 37.88 14.14
CA VAL A 526 -4.11 38.07 14.16
C VAL A 526 -3.66 38.36 12.73
N VAL A 527 -3.19 39.58 12.49
CA VAL A 527 -2.69 40.06 11.20
C VAL A 527 -1.17 40.00 11.21
N VAL A 528 -0.61 39.17 10.33
CA VAL A 528 0.82 38.89 10.22
C VAL A 528 1.34 39.43 8.88
N PRO A 529 2.06 40.57 8.85
CA PRO A 529 2.71 41.03 7.64
C PRO A 529 3.91 40.12 7.35
N ALA A 530 3.87 39.42 6.22
CA ALA A 530 4.90 38.52 5.76
C ALA A 530 5.54 39.06 4.48
N VAL A 531 6.87 39.09 4.47
CA VAL A 531 7.70 39.38 3.31
C VAL A 531 8.25 38.06 2.78
N VAL A 532 7.92 37.74 1.54
CA VAL A 532 8.50 36.61 0.81
C VAL A 532 9.38 37.16 -0.30
N HIS A 533 10.65 36.77 -0.27
CA HIS A 533 11.63 37.13 -1.27
C HIS A 533 12.08 35.85 -1.98
N THR A 534 12.03 35.84 -3.31
CA THR A 534 12.53 34.71 -4.12
C THR A 534 13.81 35.13 -4.84
N PRO A 535 15.00 35.06 -4.20
CA PRO A 535 16.27 35.35 -4.87
C PRO A 535 16.64 34.32 -5.94
N GLY A 536 16.12 33.09 -5.84
CA GLY A 536 16.40 31.99 -6.76
C GLY A 536 15.66 32.10 -8.11
N PRO A 537 16.02 31.22 -9.07
CA PRO A 537 15.42 31.19 -10.40
C PRO A 537 13.98 30.62 -10.42
N VAL A 538 13.52 30.03 -9.31
CA VAL A 538 12.20 29.40 -9.19
C VAL A 538 11.46 30.02 -8.01
N GLY A 539 10.26 30.54 -8.26
CA GLY A 539 9.34 31.01 -7.22
C GLY A 539 8.36 29.92 -6.84
N GLY A 540 8.15 29.73 -5.53
CA GLY A 540 7.16 28.83 -4.97
C GLY A 540 5.98 29.58 -4.36
N LEU A 541 4.83 28.92 -4.28
CA LEU A 541 3.79 29.31 -3.34
C LEU A 541 4.23 28.92 -1.94
N VAL A 542 3.90 29.73 -0.95
CA VAL A 542 4.10 29.40 0.45
C VAL A 542 2.75 29.47 1.15
N GLN A 543 2.33 28.38 1.77
CA GLN A 543 1.17 28.35 2.63
C GLN A 543 1.60 28.70 4.05
N ALA A 544 0.88 29.63 4.68
CA ALA A 544 1.07 29.99 6.06
C ALA A 544 0.00 29.35 6.95
N GLN A 545 0.40 28.85 8.11
CA GLN A 545 -0.48 28.33 9.14
C GLN A 545 -0.03 28.91 10.48
N LEU A 546 -0.98 29.38 11.30
CA LEU A 546 -0.67 29.81 12.66
C LEU A 546 -0.83 28.61 13.60
N ILE A 547 0.20 28.33 14.40
CA ILE A 547 0.22 27.26 15.38
C ILE A 547 0.34 27.90 16.76
N SER A 548 -0.60 27.59 17.64
CA SER A 548 -0.55 27.97 19.05
C SER A 548 -0.92 26.77 19.91
N GLY A 549 0.02 26.31 20.75
CA GLY A 549 -0.15 25.08 21.52
C GLY A 549 -0.43 23.87 20.63
N GLN A 550 -1.62 23.27 20.79
CA GLN A 550 -2.11 22.14 19.98
C GLN A 550 -3.02 22.59 18.82
N ASN A 551 -3.41 23.85 18.78
CA ASN A 551 -4.36 24.38 17.81
C ASN A 551 -3.62 24.89 16.57
N THR A 552 -4.19 24.60 15.40
CA THR A 552 -3.69 25.06 14.09
C THR A 552 -4.78 25.87 13.41
N TYR A 553 -4.48 27.12 13.08
CA TYR A 553 -5.39 28.04 12.41
C TYR A 553 -4.97 28.24 10.97
N LEU A 554 -5.95 28.12 10.08
CA LEU A 554 -5.80 28.42 8.66
C LEU A 554 -6.10 29.90 8.42
N PRO A 555 -5.49 30.52 7.39
CA PRO A 555 -5.79 31.90 7.05
C PRO A 555 -7.26 32.04 6.61
N VAL A 556 -7.89 33.15 6.99
CA VAL A 556 -9.30 33.46 6.72
C VAL A 556 -9.59 33.56 5.21
N ASP A 557 -8.58 33.94 4.43
CA ASP A 557 -8.62 33.94 2.97
C ASP A 557 -7.43 33.15 2.41
N SER A 558 -7.71 32.01 1.77
CA SER A 558 -6.71 31.16 1.15
C SER A 558 -6.11 31.75 -0.13
N ALA A 559 -6.71 32.81 -0.70
CA ALA A 559 -6.21 33.49 -1.89
C ALA A 559 -4.95 34.34 -1.63
N LEU A 560 -4.60 34.62 -0.36
CA LEU A 560 -3.48 35.48 0.03
C LEU A 560 -2.19 34.72 0.37
N ALA A 561 -2.02 33.48 -0.12
CA ALA A 561 -0.72 32.81 -0.03
C ALA A 561 0.35 33.72 -0.67
N PRO A 562 1.36 34.20 0.09
CA PRO A 562 2.35 35.10 -0.46
C PRO A 562 3.17 34.36 -1.53
N THR A 563 3.11 34.89 -2.76
CA THR A 563 3.85 34.37 -3.90
C THR A 563 4.78 35.44 -4.44
N ALA A 564 6.08 35.19 -4.41
CA ALA A 564 7.05 36.07 -5.06
C ALA A 564 7.60 35.37 -6.31
N SER A 565 7.41 35.99 -7.47
CA SER A 565 8.08 35.56 -8.70
C SER A 565 9.62 35.62 -8.54
N PRO A 566 10.40 34.83 -9.31
CA PRO A 566 11.86 34.88 -9.28
C PRO A 566 12.39 36.32 -9.40
N GLY A 567 13.26 36.72 -8.47
CA GLY A 567 13.85 38.05 -8.40
C GLY A 567 12.94 39.14 -7.84
N PHE A 568 11.77 38.81 -7.29
CA PHE A 568 10.85 39.78 -6.67
C PHE A 568 10.73 39.56 -5.17
N VAL A 569 10.31 40.64 -4.50
CA VAL A 569 9.89 40.64 -3.10
C VAL A 569 8.40 40.97 -3.06
N VAL A 570 7.63 40.17 -2.33
CA VAL A 570 6.21 40.39 -2.08
C VAL A 570 5.96 40.54 -0.59
N LEU A 571 5.33 41.66 -0.23
CA LEU A 571 4.74 41.86 1.09
C LEU A 571 3.26 41.49 1.02
N ALA A 572 2.82 40.60 1.91
CA ALA A 572 1.42 40.23 2.07
C ALA A 572 1.03 40.26 3.55
N GLU A 573 -0.20 40.66 3.85
CA GLU A 573 -0.75 40.61 5.21
C GLU A 573 -1.64 39.38 5.34
N ILE A 574 -1.20 38.41 6.12
CA ILE A 574 -1.89 37.13 6.32
C ILE A 574 -2.74 37.26 7.59
N VAL A 575 -4.00 36.82 7.51
CA VAL A 575 -4.99 37.05 8.58
C VAL A 575 -5.47 35.71 9.09
N PHE A 576 -5.37 35.52 10.40
CA PHE A 576 -5.87 34.35 11.10
C PHE A 576 -6.98 34.76 12.06
N GLU A 577 -8.06 34.00 12.10
CA GLU A 577 -9.08 34.10 13.14
C GLU A 577 -8.73 33.11 14.24
N VAL A 578 -8.48 33.63 15.46
CA VAL A 578 -7.87 32.88 16.55
C VAL A 578 -8.73 33.03 17.81
N ASP A 579 -8.79 31.97 18.61
CA ASP A 579 -9.36 32.05 19.95
C ASP A 579 -8.46 32.97 20.82
N PRO A 580 -9.02 33.99 21.50
CA PRO A 580 -8.28 34.84 22.43
C PRO A 580 -7.39 34.09 23.43
N ALA A 581 -7.83 32.90 23.89
CA ALA A 581 -7.08 32.08 24.84
C ALA A 581 -5.78 31.50 24.24
N ASP A 582 -5.71 31.39 22.92
CA ASP A 582 -4.57 30.84 22.18
C ASP A 582 -3.59 31.93 21.71
N VAL A 583 -3.79 33.19 22.09
CA VAL A 583 -2.83 34.28 21.84
C VAL A 583 -1.78 34.32 22.95
N ASN A 584 -0.69 33.59 22.76
CA ASN A 584 0.39 33.45 23.75
C ASN A 584 1.79 33.63 23.10
N ALA A 585 2.83 33.63 23.95
CA ALA A 585 4.21 33.79 23.52
C ALA A 585 4.71 32.66 22.61
N ASP A 586 4.06 31.49 22.70
CA ASP A 586 4.38 30.31 21.91
C ASP A 586 3.72 30.31 20.52
N ALA A 587 2.90 31.31 20.21
CA ALA A 587 2.29 31.45 18.89
C ALA A 587 3.36 31.64 17.82
N ARG A 588 3.33 30.77 16.80
CA ARG A 588 4.27 30.78 15.68
C ARG A 588 3.54 30.62 14.36
N VAL A 589 4.07 31.21 13.30
CA VAL A 589 3.60 30.99 11.93
C VAL A 589 4.52 30.02 11.25
N ARG A 590 3.94 28.93 10.78
CA ARG A 590 4.59 27.92 9.96
C ARG A 590 4.36 28.24 8.49
N PHE A 591 5.43 28.40 7.75
CA PHE A 591 5.44 28.55 6.30
C PHE A 591 5.87 27.24 5.66
N THR A 592 4.97 26.66 4.89
CA THR A 592 5.18 25.41 4.16
C THR A 592 5.14 25.69 2.65
N PRO A 593 6.09 25.20 1.86
CA PRO A 593 6.00 25.24 0.41
C PRO A 593 4.66 24.66 -0.06
N TYR A 594 4.01 25.33 -1.01
CA TYR A 594 2.74 24.91 -1.61
C TYR A 594 2.85 24.88 -3.15
N GLY A 595 1.96 24.13 -3.80
CA GLY A 595 1.93 24.03 -5.27
C GLY A 595 3.06 23.20 -5.86
N GLU A 596 3.68 23.67 -6.95
CA GLU A 596 4.74 22.98 -7.71
C GLU A 596 6.00 22.64 -6.90
N ASN A 597 6.15 23.13 -5.68
CA ASN A 597 7.28 22.78 -4.81
C ASN A 597 6.88 21.83 -3.67
N ALA A 598 5.62 21.40 -3.60
CA ALA A 598 5.05 20.76 -2.41
C ALA A 598 4.79 19.24 -2.50
N VAL A 599 5.18 18.59 -3.60
CA VAL A 599 4.66 17.24 -3.89
C VAL A 599 5.31 16.12 -3.07
N LEU A 600 6.54 16.33 -2.57
CA LEU A 600 7.17 15.40 -1.64
C LEU A 600 6.95 15.88 -0.20
N HIS A 601 5.90 15.38 0.45
CA HIS A 601 5.76 15.50 1.90
C HIS A 601 6.94 14.80 2.59
N GLY A 602 7.67 15.52 3.46
CA GLY A 602 8.83 14.98 4.20
C GLY A 602 10.20 15.44 3.70
N TYR A 603 10.30 16.23 2.63
CA TYR A 603 11.56 16.93 2.26
C TYR A 603 11.27 18.39 1.90
N GLN A 604 10.56 19.08 2.79
CA GLN A 604 10.35 20.51 2.65
C GLN A 604 11.08 21.20 3.78
N GLU A 605 11.87 22.21 3.43
CA GLU A 605 12.26 23.20 4.40
C GLU A 605 10.99 23.92 4.83
N VAL A 606 10.71 23.91 6.12
CA VAL A 606 9.56 24.58 6.72
C VAL A 606 10.12 25.68 7.60
N ALA A 607 9.66 26.91 7.44
CA ALA A 607 10.05 27.97 8.37
C ALA A 607 9.01 28.10 9.47
N GLU A 608 9.47 28.10 10.72
CA GLU A 608 8.64 28.46 11.88
C GLU A 608 9.12 29.77 12.47
N LEU A 609 8.29 30.79 12.37
CA LEU A 609 8.61 32.12 12.88
C LEU A 609 7.76 32.42 14.10
N TRP A 610 8.40 32.61 15.25
CA TRP A 610 7.75 32.94 16.52
C TRP A 610 7.24 34.38 16.48
N LEU A 611 5.96 34.58 16.79
CA LEU A 611 5.29 35.88 16.72
C LEU A 611 5.54 36.76 17.95
N GLY A 612 5.88 36.16 19.10
CA GLY A 612 6.10 36.87 20.35
C GLY A 612 4.84 37.63 20.82
N LEU A 613 3.66 37.03 20.67
CA LEU A 613 2.40 37.62 21.14
C LEU A 613 2.31 37.54 22.66
N SER A 614 1.67 38.53 23.30
CA SER A 614 1.34 38.52 24.73
C SER A 614 -0.18 38.50 24.88
N PRO A 615 -0.74 37.81 25.90
CA PRO A 615 -2.15 37.91 26.24
C PRO A 615 -2.64 39.37 26.38
N ASP A 616 -1.79 40.27 26.89
CA ASP A 616 -2.14 41.70 27.04
C ASP A 616 -2.50 42.37 25.70
N ARG A 617 -1.98 41.85 24.58
CA ARG A 617 -2.30 42.38 23.25
C ARG A 617 -3.72 42.07 22.78
N VAL A 618 -4.39 41.11 23.41
CA VAL A 618 -5.80 40.81 23.17
C VAL A 618 -6.66 41.93 23.76
N ASP A 619 -6.33 42.38 24.97
CA ASP A 619 -7.03 43.47 25.63
C ASP A 619 -6.80 44.80 24.90
N ASP A 620 -5.56 45.02 24.42
CA ASP A 620 -5.18 46.16 23.60
C ASP A 620 -5.53 46.02 22.10
N ALA A 621 -6.29 44.99 21.72
CA ALA A 621 -6.59 44.72 20.31
C ALA A 621 -7.31 45.89 19.65
N LEU A 622 -6.83 46.28 18.47
CA LEU A 622 -7.41 47.39 17.71
C LEU A 622 -8.87 47.09 17.37
N ALA A 623 -9.75 48.09 17.50
CA ALA A 623 -11.16 47.94 17.18
C ALA A 623 -11.36 47.49 15.72
N THR A 624 -10.63 48.12 14.80
CA THR A 624 -10.59 47.77 13.37
C THR A 624 -9.16 47.95 12.85
N THR A 625 -8.71 47.04 11.99
CA THR A 625 -7.48 47.18 11.18
C THR A 625 -7.82 47.09 9.70
N GLU A 626 -7.29 48.01 8.91
CA GLU A 626 -7.37 47.94 7.44
C GLU A 626 -6.23 47.07 6.91
N ILE A 627 -6.58 46.08 6.09
CA ILE A 627 -5.57 45.26 5.39
C ILE A 627 -5.15 45.97 4.12
N ALA A 628 -3.85 46.12 3.92
CA ALA A 628 -3.33 46.60 2.66
C ALA A 628 -3.62 45.58 1.55
N ALA A 629 -4.64 45.84 0.72
CA ALA A 629 -5.08 44.95 -0.36
C ALA A 629 -4.04 44.75 -1.50
N SER A 630 -2.84 45.30 -1.38
CA SER A 630 -1.83 45.26 -2.44
C SER A 630 -0.68 44.32 -2.08
N GLN A 631 -0.56 43.20 -2.80
CA GLN A 631 0.75 42.59 -3.01
C GLN A 631 1.63 43.64 -3.70
N ARG A 632 2.53 44.27 -2.94
CA ARG A 632 3.51 45.18 -3.55
C ARG A 632 4.69 44.35 -4.02
N MET A 633 4.77 44.13 -5.33
CA MET A 633 5.96 43.58 -5.96
C MET A 633 7.02 44.67 -6.06
N ALA A 634 8.11 44.50 -5.33
CA ALA A 634 9.34 45.26 -5.54
C ALA A 634 10.36 44.37 -6.26
N LYS A 635 11.06 44.96 -7.23
CA LYS A 635 12.14 44.29 -7.97
C LYS A 635 13.48 44.61 -7.34
#